data_AF-A0A2N6THF5-F1
#
_entry.id   AF-A0A2N6THF5-F1
#
_cell.length_a   1.000
_cell.length_b   1.000
_cell.length_c   1.000
_cell.angle_alpha   90.00
_cell.angle_beta   90.00
_cell.angle_gamma   90.00
#
_symmetry.space_group_name_H-M   'P 1'
#
loop_
_entity.id
_entity.type
_entity.pdbx_description
1 polymer ?
#
loop_
_entity_poly.entity_id
_entity_poly.type
_entity_poly.pdbx_seq_one_letter_code
_entity_poly.pdbx_strand_id
1 'polypeptide(L)'
;MENINFSREKALPFSLEKLETIFNNLVQRDTYSNKILNEPLSEFYKREIESEGKYRDNFLQIVEYTLSSLEKIAKNPKRELLKVSELQPINEIRSTDYKTMIWLGNKPGKTLAEKIGVRGKILAPKNKYSVDKKENRVVVYYFKEACKILEERYKRYIKNSVDIPENLQRIYERFYRIKREMINNELFFLDRPIDFTPNNTLIDHRDYSIINRGLKYLKEYKEYLSYDEDKLLSIAKNIVFFKLCHYIAKLENIDIFDDILKFKEMLKKDEKEIEFYFNRKKPYILKVISGKSKRSVRIEIQEIILHKTKKIILKNKNKINKIDIQIINSNENEIPFYKLKIQEKEYNLNDECFENLLLESVKDLDLIDSIRYKVNKEKKINEDIFINFNSQNLLINDEILEIRSYNKKLGNFMNVKDYFTSQNDEQDCYHISEILSSDENIENFSKYLKDIKDKKNIDNKNICIYSTLEALDSDNQKILKSIFDSNFNNSYPIWRSILATYSIKNSDNKTWLKNKDKFFVLDLNTEIPSINIIEIEENIYKHHPALSLEEIDEENSVNINEISLKSFLRKYLEEYIISYNIEMNENEKNNLISSGKIYKVIFGNKRRYLINNKTFYLEKNEEILEKIKIEFHSNLLNFIKKFLDKFRIEKKKLIIISDYLHRKYVIENMFIKTMKEKELSLGKEEIIEKIKNGKTPWNEYLPNLSLETIKDGHFYNLELIKKNQDVEIILGKEQIININEELLLPKDEKIIKFPLYSQDSNNKKLYFLEIRSDLFPLKENLVVNLEVIYSYGSKEPYKINLKAKDTDSSKFSTKWTENIDNFEIKSLDFSESNIENRDRVEEINRIINSIKLEDVELKLNLKRKKNKLRFYIIEEIEKGNLEAIKNILGTNNRIQDLLEILNEKKVEKDLLDEIAVFLASFGILIYDRIRVNDLKFDYKKRTVLFLYKLNGQLKLKDILGNKNKHYSKHIIETIAEISWLDKSFINNLVEKELEIITFSLKFLKNSLKFFNQEFEDEYKKWNKNEQLWRITNKFVNYLKFILSILTIKDKEKLREIFKILDTRTILKILYDIKAIDRKIQIEYPKLKEEFKKAIEKFDREIETEIIVQEKQKKEVGLELMSDLAYTVYCYLTGNDGSEAIKIQKMSKE
;
A
#
# COMPACT_ATOMS: atom_id res chain seq x y z
N MET A 1 -42.25 69.32 -3.08
CA MET A 1 -41.73 67.97 -3.28
C MET A 1 -42.43 67.41 -4.51
N GLU A 2 -41.90 67.72 -5.69
CA GLU A 2 -42.47 67.24 -6.96
C GLU A 2 -42.05 65.79 -7.18
N ASN A 3 -43.03 64.96 -7.60
CA ASN A 3 -42.86 63.60 -8.07
C ASN A 3 -41.72 63.51 -9.10
N ILE A 4 -40.59 62.90 -8.74
CA ILE A 4 -39.59 62.44 -9.70
C ILE A 4 -40.00 61.03 -10.14
N ASN A 5 -41.15 60.92 -10.82
CA ASN A 5 -41.52 59.70 -11.51
C ASN A 5 -40.41 59.38 -12.52
N PHE A 6 -39.68 58.28 -12.28
CA PHE A 6 -38.70 57.73 -13.22
C PHE A 6 -39.41 57.47 -14.57
N SER A 7 -39.10 58.25 -15.62
CA SER A 7 -39.67 57.98 -16.94
C SER A 7 -39.21 56.60 -17.43
N ARG A 8 -40.08 55.87 -18.12
CA ARG A 8 -39.83 54.52 -18.65
C ARG A 8 -38.52 54.45 -19.47
N GLU A 9 -38.17 55.52 -20.18
CA GLU A 9 -36.92 55.67 -20.93
C GLU A 9 -35.66 55.78 -20.06
N LYS A 10 -35.75 56.33 -18.84
CA LYS A 10 -34.60 56.47 -17.92
C LYS A 10 -34.24 55.17 -17.20
N ALA A 11 -35.16 54.22 -17.18
CA ALA A 11 -35.08 53.05 -16.32
C ALA A 11 -34.66 51.75 -17.06
N LEU A 12 -34.85 51.72 -18.39
CA LEU A 12 -34.35 50.66 -19.28
C LEU A 12 -32.80 50.49 -19.24
N PRO A 13 -31.99 51.57 -19.15
CA PRO A 13 -30.54 51.42 -19.04
C PRO A 13 -30.06 50.72 -17.77
N PHE A 14 -30.66 51.03 -16.62
CA PHE A 14 -30.33 50.37 -15.35
C PHE A 14 -30.75 48.89 -15.37
N SER A 15 -31.88 48.59 -15.99
CA SER A 15 -32.37 47.22 -16.20
C SER A 15 -31.41 46.41 -17.07
N LEU A 16 -30.93 47.00 -18.17
CA LEU A 16 -29.96 46.36 -19.06
C LEU A 16 -28.66 46.04 -18.32
N GLU A 17 -28.11 47.00 -17.60
CA GLU A 17 -26.84 46.82 -16.88
C GLU A 17 -26.94 45.77 -15.77
N LYS A 18 -28.07 45.71 -15.06
CA LYS A 18 -28.33 44.68 -14.05
C LYS A 18 -28.47 43.29 -14.68
N LEU A 19 -29.25 43.14 -15.75
CA LEU A 19 -29.42 41.86 -16.43
C LEU A 19 -28.11 41.38 -17.07
N GLU A 20 -27.36 42.26 -17.72
CA GLU A 20 -26.03 41.93 -18.26
C GLU A 20 -25.07 41.51 -17.15
N THR A 21 -25.10 42.17 -15.99
CA THR A 21 -24.31 41.78 -14.81
C THR A 21 -24.67 40.37 -14.33
N ILE A 22 -25.96 40.08 -14.15
CA ILE A 22 -26.41 38.74 -13.72
C ILE A 22 -25.94 37.69 -14.73
N PHE A 23 -26.13 37.95 -16.02
CA PHE A 23 -25.71 37.04 -17.08
C PHE A 23 -24.18 36.82 -17.10
N ASN A 24 -23.41 37.89 -16.96
CA ASN A 24 -21.96 37.86 -16.99
C ASN A 24 -21.32 37.22 -15.76
N ASN A 25 -22.03 37.18 -14.62
CA ASN A 25 -21.59 36.46 -13.44
C ASN A 25 -21.77 34.94 -13.60
N LEU A 26 -22.69 34.50 -14.47
CA LEU A 26 -22.93 33.09 -14.76
C LEU A 26 -21.88 32.51 -15.72
N VAL A 27 -21.32 33.29 -16.65
CA VAL A 27 -20.44 32.77 -17.74
C VAL A 27 -18.96 33.12 -17.55
N GLN A 28 -18.07 32.20 -17.96
CA GLN A 28 -16.62 32.48 -17.99
C GLN A 28 -16.17 33.11 -19.31
N ARG A 29 -15.21 34.04 -19.24
CA ARG A 29 -14.55 34.63 -20.41
C ARG A 29 -13.06 34.33 -20.43
N ASP A 30 -12.54 34.16 -21.64
CA ASP A 30 -11.12 34.02 -21.90
C ASP A 30 -10.38 35.31 -21.54
N THR A 31 -9.37 35.21 -20.68
CA THR A 31 -8.62 36.39 -20.21
C THR A 31 -7.82 37.06 -21.32
N TYR A 32 -7.45 36.31 -22.36
CA TYR A 32 -6.70 36.87 -23.49
C TYR A 32 -7.63 37.52 -24.50
N SER A 33 -8.71 36.86 -24.94
CA SER A 33 -9.57 37.28 -26.06
C SER A 33 -10.88 37.95 -25.64
N ASN A 34 -11.26 37.91 -24.36
CA ASN A 34 -12.54 38.37 -23.82
C ASN A 34 -13.78 37.67 -24.40
N LYS A 35 -13.60 36.53 -25.08
CA LYS A 35 -14.70 35.70 -25.62
C LYS A 35 -15.25 34.82 -24.51
N ILE A 36 -16.57 34.57 -24.56
CA ILE A 36 -17.22 33.57 -23.69
C ILE A 36 -16.64 32.19 -24.01
N LEU A 37 -16.21 31.46 -22.98
CA LEU A 37 -15.65 30.12 -23.10
C LEU A 37 -16.76 29.08 -23.29
N ASN A 38 -16.42 27.98 -23.96
CA ASN A 38 -17.27 26.79 -23.97
C ASN A 38 -16.81 25.90 -22.81
N GLU A 39 -17.74 25.39 -22.01
CA GLU A 39 -17.40 24.58 -20.83
C GLU A 39 -18.47 23.52 -20.52
N PRO A 40 -18.15 22.49 -19.73
CA PRO A 40 -19.14 21.54 -19.24
C PRO A 40 -20.22 22.25 -18.42
N LEU A 41 -21.44 21.74 -18.52
CA LEU A 41 -22.59 22.28 -17.80
C LEU A 41 -22.36 22.29 -16.28
N SER A 42 -21.67 21.28 -15.74
CA SER A 42 -21.26 21.19 -14.33
C SER A 42 -20.31 22.29 -13.84
N GLU A 43 -19.33 22.70 -14.66
CA GLU A 43 -18.36 23.75 -14.31
C GLU A 43 -18.99 25.14 -14.34
N PHE A 44 -19.95 25.36 -15.24
CA PHE A 44 -20.78 26.56 -15.26
C PHE A 44 -21.51 26.78 -13.92
N TYR A 45 -22.04 25.72 -13.31
CA TYR A 45 -22.81 25.80 -12.06
C TYR A 45 -21.99 26.07 -10.80
N LYS A 46 -20.74 25.58 -10.72
CA LYS A 46 -19.87 25.83 -9.56
C LYS A 46 -19.63 27.33 -9.33
N ARG A 47 -19.59 28.14 -10.41
CA ARG A 47 -19.30 29.57 -10.34
C ARG A 47 -20.46 30.44 -9.88
N GLU A 48 -21.71 29.99 -10.05
CA GLU A 48 -22.87 30.75 -9.55
C GLU A 48 -22.75 30.96 -8.03
N ILE A 49 -22.17 30.00 -7.30
CA ILE A 49 -21.98 30.03 -5.84
C ILE A 49 -20.94 31.08 -5.40
N GLU A 50 -19.92 31.36 -6.21
CA GLU A 50 -18.80 32.25 -5.85
C GLU A 50 -18.97 33.70 -6.36
N SER A 51 -20.01 33.97 -7.16
CA SER A 51 -20.12 35.19 -7.98
C SER A 51 -21.14 36.21 -7.49
N GLU A 52 -21.86 35.94 -6.40
CA GLU A 52 -22.78 36.92 -5.81
C GLU A 52 -22.05 38.22 -5.43
N GLY A 53 -22.59 39.35 -5.90
CA GLY A 53 -22.13 40.68 -5.50
C GLY A 53 -21.15 41.42 -6.44
N LYS A 54 -20.69 40.83 -7.55
CA LYS A 54 -19.78 41.54 -8.49
C LYS A 54 -20.57 42.26 -9.60
N TYR A 55 -20.53 43.60 -9.64
CA TYR A 55 -21.15 44.41 -10.69
C TYR A 55 -20.29 44.43 -11.97
N ARG A 56 -20.76 43.80 -13.07
CA ARG A 56 -19.97 43.51 -14.29
C ARG A 56 -20.83 43.42 -15.57
N ASP A 57 -21.43 44.52 -15.99
CA ASP A 57 -22.12 44.59 -17.29
C ASP A 57 -21.14 44.49 -18.49
N ASN A 58 -21.67 44.39 -19.72
CA ASN A 58 -20.83 44.15 -20.91
C ASN A 58 -19.82 45.27 -21.18
N PHE A 59 -20.19 46.53 -20.92
CA PHE A 59 -19.26 47.65 -21.06
C PHE A 59 -18.16 47.60 -20.01
N LEU A 60 -18.52 47.37 -18.74
CA LEU A 60 -17.53 47.26 -17.66
C LEU A 60 -16.56 46.11 -17.89
N GLN A 61 -17.01 44.99 -18.45
CA GLN A 61 -16.11 43.90 -18.85
C GLN A 61 -15.11 44.31 -19.93
N ILE A 62 -15.54 45.06 -20.96
CA ILE A 62 -14.63 45.59 -22.00
C ILE A 62 -13.60 46.53 -21.34
N VAL A 63 -14.06 47.39 -20.45
CA VAL A 63 -13.22 48.35 -19.75
C VAL A 63 -12.20 47.64 -18.85
N GLU A 64 -12.64 46.72 -17.98
CA GLU A 64 -11.79 45.90 -17.11
C GLU A 64 -10.72 45.14 -17.90
N TYR A 65 -11.12 44.51 -19.01
CA TYR A 65 -10.23 43.77 -19.90
C TYR A 65 -9.08 44.64 -20.44
N THR A 66 -9.37 45.90 -20.78
CA THR A 66 -8.36 46.84 -21.31
C THR A 66 -7.57 47.62 -20.25
N LEU A 67 -8.04 47.64 -19.01
CA LEU A 67 -7.62 48.61 -18.00
C LEU A 67 -6.12 48.52 -17.67
N SER A 68 -5.58 47.31 -17.51
CA SER A 68 -4.14 47.14 -17.22
C SER A 68 -3.26 47.60 -18.38
N SER A 69 -3.63 47.30 -19.61
CA SER A 69 -2.88 47.72 -20.80
C SER A 69 -2.97 49.23 -21.02
N LEU A 70 -4.13 49.84 -20.74
CA LEU A 70 -4.28 51.30 -20.75
C LEU A 70 -3.33 51.98 -19.76
N GLU A 71 -3.26 51.49 -18.51
CA GLU A 71 -2.36 52.06 -17.50
C GLU A 71 -0.88 51.97 -17.90
N LYS A 72 -0.47 50.85 -18.51
CA LYS A 72 0.91 50.66 -18.99
C LYS A 72 1.24 51.59 -20.16
N ILE A 73 0.34 51.69 -21.14
CA ILE A 73 0.53 52.55 -22.30
C ILE A 73 0.49 54.02 -21.91
N ALA A 74 -0.41 54.42 -21.01
CA ALA A 74 -0.49 55.80 -20.53
C ALA A 74 0.76 56.22 -19.76
N LYS A 75 1.42 55.31 -19.02
CA LYS A 75 2.71 55.61 -18.37
C LYS A 75 3.86 55.68 -19.38
N ASN A 76 3.90 54.75 -20.34
CA ASN A 76 4.99 54.61 -21.30
C ASN A 76 4.45 54.48 -22.74
N PRO A 77 3.99 55.58 -23.35
CA PRO A 77 3.48 55.55 -24.72
C PRO A 77 4.61 55.30 -25.71
N LYS A 78 4.30 54.66 -26.84
CA LYS A 78 5.30 54.36 -27.87
C LYS A 78 5.76 55.68 -28.49
N ARG A 79 7.07 55.90 -28.57
CA ARG A 79 7.65 57.13 -29.12
C ARG A 79 8.29 56.87 -30.46
N GLU A 80 8.28 57.88 -31.32
CA GLU A 80 9.01 57.91 -32.58
C GLU A 80 10.02 59.05 -32.56
N LEU A 81 11.21 58.78 -33.09
CA LEU A 81 12.25 59.78 -33.16
C LEU A 81 12.05 60.60 -34.45
N LEU A 82 11.57 61.83 -34.32
CA LEU A 82 11.42 62.75 -35.43
C LEU A 82 12.65 63.66 -35.52
N LYS A 83 13.21 63.78 -36.71
CA LYS A 83 14.30 64.72 -37.00
C LYS A 83 13.69 66.05 -37.40
N VAL A 84 13.65 67.00 -36.46
CA VAL A 84 13.05 68.33 -36.65
C VAL A 84 14.17 69.35 -36.73
N SER A 85 14.11 70.27 -37.70
CA SER A 85 15.06 71.37 -37.80
C SER A 85 14.70 72.45 -36.76
N GLU A 86 15.56 72.68 -35.77
CA GLU A 86 15.35 73.65 -34.69
C GLU A 86 16.62 74.52 -34.51
N LEU A 87 16.47 75.75 -34.03
CA LEU A 87 17.60 76.63 -33.75
C LEU A 87 18.34 76.15 -32.48
N GLN A 88 19.55 75.62 -32.67
CA GLN A 88 20.39 75.07 -31.60
C GLN A 88 21.69 75.87 -31.44
N PRO A 89 22.21 76.04 -30.22
CA PRO A 89 23.56 76.58 -30.01
C PRO A 89 24.59 75.76 -30.79
N ILE A 90 25.61 76.41 -31.35
CA ILE A 90 26.60 75.75 -32.22
C ILE A 90 27.27 74.54 -31.56
N ASN A 91 27.47 74.60 -30.24
CA ASN A 91 28.09 73.55 -29.43
C ASN A 91 27.22 72.28 -29.29
N GLU A 92 25.91 72.36 -29.53
CA GLU A 92 24.98 71.22 -29.42
C GLU A 92 24.74 70.51 -30.75
N ILE A 93 25.32 71.02 -31.85
CA ILE A 93 25.08 70.52 -33.21
C ILE A 93 25.98 69.32 -33.48
N ARG A 94 25.37 68.16 -33.73
CA ARG A 94 26.10 66.93 -34.08
C ARG A 94 26.13 66.63 -35.58
N SER A 95 25.21 67.20 -36.34
CA SER A 95 25.12 67.02 -37.79
C SER A 95 24.35 68.18 -38.40
N THR A 96 24.67 68.56 -39.63
CA THR A 96 23.93 69.55 -40.43
C THR A 96 23.19 68.84 -41.56
N ASP A 97 22.08 69.43 -42.03
CA ASP A 97 21.35 68.91 -43.19
C ASP A 97 21.21 69.97 -44.28
N TYR A 98 20.60 69.60 -45.40
CA TYR A 98 20.36 70.51 -46.51
C TYR A 98 19.52 71.74 -46.10
N LYS A 99 18.59 71.59 -45.13
CA LYS A 99 17.79 72.72 -44.61
C LYS A 99 18.66 73.66 -43.78
N THR A 100 19.64 73.16 -43.02
CA THR A 100 20.66 73.97 -42.35
C THR A 100 21.43 74.82 -43.35
N MET A 101 21.84 74.23 -44.48
CA MET A 101 22.62 74.94 -45.51
C MET A 101 21.79 75.99 -46.25
N ILE A 102 20.53 75.71 -46.59
CA ILE A 102 19.62 76.72 -47.14
C ILE A 102 19.43 77.87 -46.15
N TRP A 103 19.16 77.55 -44.89
CA TRP A 103 18.92 78.55 -43.87
C TRP A 103 20.13 79.45 -43.64
N LEU A 104 21.36 78.88 -43.58
CA LEU A 104 22.62 79.64 -43.54
C LEU A 104 22.88 80.43 -44.83
N GLY A 105 22.52 79.86 -46.00
CA GLY A 105 22.63 80.52 -47.30
C GLY A 105 21.85 81.83 -47.35
N ASN A 106 20.64 81.83 -46.78
CA ASN A 106 19.73 82.98 -46.74
C ASN A 106 20.04 84.00 -45.63
N LYS A 107 21.08 83.81 -44.81
CA LYS A 107 21.49 84.77 -43.78
C LYS A 107 22.52 85.77 -44.30
N PRO A 108 22.37 87.08 -43.99
CA PRO A 108 23.33 88.11 -44.39
C PRO A 108 24.65 87.93 -43.63
N GLY A 109 25.78 88.19 -44.30
CA GLY A 109 27.14 87.97 -43.78
C GLY A 109 27.97 87.09 -44.71
N LYS A 110 29.29 87.30 -44.76
CA LYS A 110 30.22 86.53 -45.59
C LYS A 110 30.80 85.34 -44.83
N THR A 111 31.06 85.48 -43.53
CA THR A 111 31.61 84.41 -42.69
C THR A 111 30.52 83.66 -41.90
N LEU A 112 30.79 82.43 -41.47
CA LEU A 112 29.85 81.64 -40.64
C LEU A 112 29.53 82.37 -39.32
N ALA A 113 30.51 83.04 -38.71
CA ALA A 113 30.34 83.84 -37.50
C ALA A 113 29.41 85.05 -37.74
N GLU A 114 29.55 85.75 -38.88
CA GLU A 114 28.67 86.85 -39.27
C GLU A 114 27.24 86.38 -39.54
N LYS A 115 27.07 85.25 -40.23
CA LYS A 115 25.76 84.70 -40.60
C LYS A 115 24.94 84.21 -39.40
N ILE A 116 25.60 83.77 -38.33
CA ILE A 116 24.96 83.27 -37.10
C ILE A 116 24.65 84.40 -36.12
N GLY A 117 25.49 85.43 -36.12
CA GLY A 117 25.38 86.59 -35.22
C GLY A 117 25.57 86.25 -33.74
N VAL A 118 25.40 87.27 -32.88
CA VAL A 118 25.72 87.23 -31.43
C VAL A 118 24.95 86.14 -30.65
N ARG A 119 23.81 85.67 -31.17
CA ARG A 119 22.99 84.64 -30.51
C ARG A 119 23.56 83.21 -30.63
N GLY A 120 24.51 82.95 -31.53
CA GLY A 120 25.24 81.68 -31.60
C GLY A 120 24.41 80.42 -31.91
N LYS A 121 23.20 80.57 -32.46
CA LYS A 121 22.29 79.44 -32.77
C LYS A 121 22.14 79.23 -34.28
N ILE A 122 22.24 77.98 -34.74
CA ILE A 122 22.05 77.57 -36.13
C ILE A 122 20.83 76.66 -36.21
N LEU A 123 20.07 76.75 -37.31
CA LEU A 123 19.02 75.79 -37.61
C LEU A 123 19.64 74.43 -37.96
N ALA A 124 19.61 73.49 -37.02
CA ALA A 124 20.19 72.16 -37.20
C ALA A 124 19.14 71.08 -36.94
N PRO A 125 19.28 69.88 -37.54
CA PRO A 125 18.39 68.79 -37.24
C PRO A 125 18.60 68.28 -35.80
N LYS A 126 17.54 68.36 -35.00
CA LYS A 126 17.45 67.80 -33.65
C LYS A 126 16.48 66.63 -33.64
N ASN A 127 16.88 65.53 -33.02
CA ASN A 127 15.99 64.42 -32.77
C ASN A 127 15.06 64.75 -31.59
N LYS A 128 13.75 64.85 -31.85
CA LYS A 128 12.70 64.98 -30.84
C LYS A 128 11.86 63.71 -30.81
N TYR A 129 11.55 63.22 -29.61
CA TYR A 129 10.61 62.12 -29.47
C TYR A 129 9.19 62.64 -29.60
N SER A 130 8.44 62.12 -30.56
CA SER A 130 7.01 62.36 -30.69
C SER A 130 6.24 61.14 -30.20
N VAL A 131 5.14 61.37 -29.47
CA VAL A 131 4.16 60.34 -29.12
C VAL A 131 3.08 60.18 -30.20
N ASP A 132 3.14 60.97 -31.27
CA ASP A 132 2.15 60.93 -32.35
C ASP A 132 2.36 59.76 -33.30
N LYS A 133 1.99 58.56 -32.85
CA LYS A 133 1.97 57.33 -33.66
C LYS A 133 0.54 56.86 -33.88
N LYS A 134 0.31 56.14 -34.98
CA LYS A 134 -1.00 55.54 -35.31
C LYS A 134 -1.57 54.74 -34.14
N GLU A 135 -0.75 53.94 -33.47
CA GLU A 135 -1.20 53.09 -32.36
C GLU A 135 -1.61 53.90 -31.13
N ASN A 136 -0.87 54.97 -30.84
CA ASN A 136 -1.18 55.90 -29.76
C ASN A 136 -2.48 56.67 -30.03
N ARG A 137 -2.69 57.13 -31.28
CA ARG A 137 -3.97 57.74 -31.70
C ARG A 137 -5.15 56.78 -31.51
N VAL A 138 -4.98 55.49 -31.82
CA VAL A 138 -6.00 54.45 -31.58
C VAL A 138 -6.30 54.27 -30.09
N VAL A 139 -5.27 54.25 -29.24
CA VAL A 139 -5.42 54.17 -27.77
C VAL A 139 -6.17 55.39 -27.22
N VAL A 140 -5.80 56.59 -27.67
CA VAL A 140 -6.44 57.84 -27.26
C VAL A 140 -7.89 57.89 -27.70
N TYR A 141 -8.18 57.45 -28.92
CA TYR A 141 -9.54 57.34 -29.41
C TYR A 141 -10.36 56.37 -28.54
N TYR A 142 -9.86 55.16 -28.28
CA TYR A 142 -10.52 54.20 -27.38
C TYR A 142 -10.76 54.80 -25.99
N PHE A 143 -9.74 55.42 -25.39
CA PHE A 143 -9.84 56.03 -24.07
C PHE A 143 -10.90 57.12 -24.03
N LYS A 144 -10.90 58.07 -24.98
CA LYS A 144 -11.91 59.14 -25.06
C LYS A 144 -13.31 58.57 -25.21
N GLU A 145 -13.48 57.57 -26.07
CA GLU A 145 -14.76 56.94 -26.34
C GLU A 145 -15.31 56.12 -25.16
N ALA A 146 -14.45 55.43 -24.41
CA ALA A 146 -14.82 54.69 -23.20
C ALA A 146 -15.07 55.63 -22.01
N CYS A 147 -14.20 56.63 -21.82
CA CYS A 147 -14.33 57.63 -20.77
C CYS A 147 -15.62 58.43 -20.91
N LYS A 148 -16.04 58.77 -22.14
CA LYS A 148 -17.32 59.42 -22.41
C LYS A 148 -18.51 58.61 -21.87
N ILE A 149 -18.60 57.32 -22.21
CA ILE A 149 -19.68 56.44 -21.73
C ILE A 149 -19.63 56.32 -20.20
N LEU A 150 -18.44 56.16 -19.65
CA LEU A 150 -18.22 56.00 -18.22
C LEU A 150 -18.64 57.26 -17.43
N GLU A 151 -18.28 58.46 -17.89
CA GLU A 151 -18.70 59.75 -17.32
C GLU A 151 -20.23 59.94 -17.44
N GLU A 152 -20.83 59.58 -18.58
CA GLU A 152 -22.29 59.62 -18.78
C GLU A 152 -23.03 58.70 -17.80
N ARG A 153 -22.54 57.46 -17.61
CA ARG A 153 -23.08 56.49 -16.65
C ARG A 153 -22.95 57.01 -15.21
N TYR A 154 -21.77 57.46 -14.82
CA TYR A 154 -21.53 57.98 -13.47
C TYR A 154 -22.44 59.18 -13.16
N LYS A 155 -22.59 60.11 -14.12
CA LYS A 155 -23.56 61.22 -14.04
C LYS A 155 -25.01 60.73 -13.93
N ARG A 156 -25.37 59.65 -14.63
CA ARG A 156 -26.72 59.08 -14.60
C ARG A 156 -27.06 58.49 -13.23
N TYR A 157 -26.13 57.84 -12.54
CA TYR A 157 -26.35 57.37 -11.16
C TYR A 157 -26.57 58.53 -10.19
N ILE A 158 -25.71 59.55 -10.25
CA ILE A 158 -25.81 60.75 -9.40
C ILE A 158 -27.14 61.50 -9.64
N LYS A 159 -27.51 61.74 -10.90
CA LYS A 159 -28.70 62.51 -11.26
C LYS A 159 -30.02 61.85 -10.85
N ASN A 160 -30.03 60.54 -10.69
CA ASN A 160 -31.23 59.78 -10.33
C ASN A 160 -31.20 59.26 -8.88
N SER A 161 -30.25 59.72 -8.05
CA SER A 161 -30.11 59.32 -6.64
C SER A 161 -30.07 57.79 -6.43
N VAL A 162 -29.44 57.05 -7.35
CA VAL A 162 -29.22 55.60 -7.23
C VAL A 162 -27.79 55.35 -6.75
N ASP A 163 -27.63 54.40 -5.82
CA ASP A 163 -26.30 53.99 -5.32
C ASP A 163 -25.38 53.58 -6.47
N ILE A 164 -24.17 54.15 -6.47
CA ILE A 164 -23.14 53.86 -7.47
C ILE A 164 -22.52 52.51 -7.13
N PRO A 165 -22.50 51.53 -8.04
CA PRO A 165 -21.84 50.27 -7.81
C PRO A 165 -20.33 50.46 -7.52
N GLU A 166 -19.82 49.79 -6.48
CA GLU A 166 -18.43 49.93 -6.00
C GLU A 166 -17.40 49.73 -7.13
N ASN A 167 -17.62 48.74 -7.99
CA ASN A 167 -16.72 48.45 -9.11
C ASN A 167 -16.73 49.56 -10.18
N LEU A 168 -17.90 50.17 -10.44
CA LEU A 168 -18.00 51.31 -11.35
C LEU A 168 -17.23 52.52 -10.81
N GLN A 169 -17.36 52.79 -9.51
CA GLN A 169 -16.60 53.85 -8.84
C GLN A 169 -15.08 53.62 -8.93
N ARG A 170 -14.62 52.41 -8.61
CA ARG A 170 -13.20 52.04 -8.68
C ARG A 170 -12.62 52.21 -10.09
N ILE A 171 -13.35 51.76 -11.12
CA ILE A 171 -12.92 51.90 -12.52
C ILE A 171 -12.87 53.37 -12.92
N TYR A 172 -13.85 54.17 -12.48
CA TYR A 172 -13.89 55.61 -12.72
C TYR A 172 -12.69 56.37 -12.14
N GLU A 173 -12.33 56.08 -10.89
CA GLU A 173 -11.15 56.68 -10.28
C GLU A 173 -9.85 56.31 -11.02
N ARG A 174 -9.74 55.08 -11.52
CA ARG A 174 -8.58 54.64 -12.31
C ARG A 174 -8.52 55.33 -13.67
N PHE A 175 -9.65 55.46 -14.38
CA PHE A 175 -9.71 56.21 -15.63
C PHE A 175 -9.31 57.69 -15.44
N TYR A 176 -9.68 58.29 -14.31
CA TYR A 176 -9.26 59.64 -13.98
C TYR A 176 -7.74 59.75 -13.76
N ARG A 177 -7.10 58.74 -13.13
CA ARG A 177 -5.64 58.67 -13.01
C ARG A 177 -4.97 58.52 -14.37
N ILE A 178 -5.48 57.64 -15.22
CA ILE A 178 -4.98 57.45 -16.60
C ILE A 178 -5.08 58.75 -17.40
N LYS A 179 -6.21 59.47 -17.32
CA LYS A 179 -6.39 60.77 -17.98
C LYS A 179 -5.28 61.76 -17.61
N ARG A 180 -4.94 61.85 -16.31
CA ARG A 180 -3.85 62.71 -15.82
C ARG A 180 -2.49 62.32 -16.40
N GLU A 181 -2.16 61.03 -16.40
CA GLU A 181 -0.92 60.53 -17.02
C GLU A 181 -0.85 60.87 -18.52
N MET A 182 -1.95 60.70 -19.25
CA MET A 182 -2.03 61.01 -20.69
C MET A 182 -1.91 62.51 -20.99
N ILE A 183 -2.35 63.39 -20.09
CA ILE A 183 -2.17 64.84 -20.23
C ILE A 183 -0.70 65.21 -20.02
N ASN A 184 -0.06 64.63 -19.00
CA ASN A 184 1.33 64.92 -18.64
C ASN A 184 2.34 64.56 -19.73
N ASN A 185 2.02 63.58 -20.59
CA ASN A 185 2.90 63.13 -21.67
C ASN A 185 2.39 63.47 -23.08
N GLU A 186 1.49 64.45 -23.18
CA GLU A 186 0.89 64.96 -24.43
C GLU A 186 0.00 63.97 -25.20
N LEU A 187 -0.10 62.71 -24.76
CA LEU A 187 -0.85 61.64 -25.43
C LEU A 187 -2.35 61.99 -25.54
N PHE A 188 -2.94 62.64 -24.53
CA PHE A 188 -4.35 63.00 -24.51
C PHE A 188 -4.77 63.95 -25.64
N PHE A 189 -3.84 64.78 -26.13
CA PHE A 189 -4.09 65.80 -27.14
C PHE A 189 -3.98 65.26 -28.57
N LEU A 190 -3.64 63.99 -28.75
CA LEU A 190 -3.58 63.39 -30.09
C LEU A 190 -4.95 63.39 -30.78
N ASP A 191 -4.91 63.66 -32.08
CA ASP A 191 -6.05 63.63 -32.97
C ASP A 191 -6.52 62.20 -33.25
N ARG A 192 -7.76 62.10 -33.76
CA ARG A 192 -8.33 60.83 -34.23
C ARG A 192 -7.40 60.20 -35.28
N PRO A 193 -7.22 58.86 -35.27
CA PRO A 193 -6.46 58.20 -36.33
C PRO A 193 -7.17 58.39 -37.69
N ILE A 194 -6.38 58.72 -38.72
CA ILE A 194 -6.85 58.90 -40.10
C ILE A 194 -7.42 57.59 -40.65
N ASP A 195 -6.82 56.47 -40.25
CA ASP A 195 -7.20 55.13 -40.65
C ASP A 195 -7.14 54.17 -39.46
N PHE A 196 -8.15 53.31 -39.35
CA PHE A 196 -8.33 52.35 -38.27
C PHE A 196 -7.81 50.93 -38.61
N THR A 197 -7.27 50.68 -39.80
CA THR A 197 -6.69 49.37 -40.11
C THR A 197 -5.53 49.05 -39.17
N PRO A 198 -5.51 47.86 -38.53
CA PRO A 198 -4.47 47.54 -37.57
C PRO A 198 -3.15 47.23 -38.28
N ASN A 199 -2.05 47.81 -37.79
CA ASN A 199 -0.69 47.42 -38.19
C ASN A 199 -0.17 46.31 -37.26
N ASN A 200 1.01 45.74 -37.54
CA ASN A 200 1.58 44.64 -36.74
C ASN A 200 1.63 44.96 -35.23
N THR A 201 1.92 46.20 -34.85
CA THR A 201 1.88 46.61 -33.44
C THR A 201 0.47 46.47 -32.83
N LEU A 202 -0.58 46.88 -33.55
CA LEU A 202 -1.97 46.77 -33.09
C LEU A 202 -2.52 45.34 -33.15
N ILE A 203 -1.79 44.40 -33.74
CA ILE A 203 -2.16 42.98 -33.82
C ILE A 203 -1.39 42.17 -32.76
N ASP A 204 -0.07 42.34 -32.66
CA ASP A 204 0.80 41.40 -31.93
C ASP A 204 1.32 41.95 -30.59
N HIS A 205 1.40 43.28 -30.44
CA HIS A 205 1.99 43.84 -29.22
C HIS A 205 1.12 43.52 -28.00
N ARG A 206 1.74 43.03 -26.92
CA ARG A 206 1.08 42.58 -25.68
C ARG A 206 -0.02 43.54 -25.20
N ASP A 207 0.27 44.83 -25.09
CA ASP A 207 -0.69 45.84 -24.62
C ASP A 207 -1.52 46.53 -25.74
N TYR A 208 -0.91 46.98 -26.85
CA TYR A 208 -1.67 47.67 -27.92
C TYR A 208 -2.69 46.76 -28.62
N SER A 209 -2.41 45.46 -28.75
CA SER A 209 -3.37 44.50 -29.32
C SER A 209 -4.63 44.34 -28.46
N ILE A 210 -4.49 44.42 -27.14
CA ILE A 210 -5.61 44.36 -26.18
C ILE A 210 -6.49 45.59 -26.36
N ILE A 211 -5.91 46.79 -26.47
CA ILE A 211 -6.66 48.04 -26.68
C ILE A 211 -7.35 48.05 -28.04
N ASN A 212 -6.69 47.59 -29.10
CA ASN A 212 -7.28 47.50 -30.43
C ASN A 212 -8.50 46.54 -30.45
N ARG A 213 -8.40 45.39 -29.78
CA ARG A 213 -9.53 44.46 -29.61
C ARG A 213 -10.63 45.05 -28.71
N GLY A 214 -10.26 45.74 -27.64
CA GLY A 214 -11.19 46.48 -26.79
C GLY A 214 -11.95 47.55 -27.56
N LEU A 215 -11.30 48.28 -28.47
CA LEU A 215 -11.95 49.25 -29.36
C LEU A 215 -12.93 48.58 -30.31
N LYS A 216 -12.60 47.42 -30.85
CA LYS A 216 -13.53 46.63 -31.66
C LYS A 216 -14.77 46.23 -30.84
N TYR A 217 -14.58 45.69 -29.65
CA TYR A 217 -15.69 45.33 -28.75
C TYR A 217 -16.50 46.54 -28.30
N LEU A 218 -15.87 47.70 -28.09
CA LEU A 218 -16.56 48.94 -27.73
C LEU A 218 -17.41 49.47 -28.89
N LYS A 219 -16.93 49.37 -30.14
CA LYS A 219 -17.71 49.72 -31.34
C LYS A 219 -18.89 48.79 -31.51
N GLU A 220 -18.68 47.48 -31.39
CA GLU A 220 -19.77 46.49 -31.38
C GLU A 220 -20.78 46.83 -30.29
N TYR A 221 -20.34 47.04 -29.04
CA TYR A 221 -21.21 47.42 -27.93
C TYR A 221 -22.05 48.68 -28.22
N LYS A 222 -21.47 49.70 -28.86
CA LYS A 222 -22.18 50.92 -29.27
C LYS A 222 -23.21 50.67 -30.36
N GLU A 223 -22.89 49.85 -31.36
CA GLU A 223 -23.83 49.46 -32.42
C GLU A 223 -25.01 48.65 -31.87
N TYR A 224 -24.76 47.82 -30.85
CA TYR A 224 -25.78 47.02 -30.18
C TYR A 224 -26.49 47.77 -29.04
N LEU A 225 -26.19 49.04 -28.76
CA LEU A 225 -26.74 49.80 -27.65
C LEU A 225 -28.17 50.32 -27.92
N SER A 226 -29.12 49.41 -28.16
CA SER A 226 -30.55 49.73 -28.15
C SER A 226 -31.16 49.35 -26.81
N TYR A 227 -31.82 50.31 -26.16
CA TYR A 227 -32.63 50.08 -24.95
C TYR A 227 -34.00 49.53 -25.33
N ASP A 228 -33.99 48.44 -26.09
CA ASP A 228 -35.21 47.78 -26.57
C ASP A 228 -35.72 46.75 -25.54
N GLU A 229 -37.00 46.82 -25.23
CA GLU A 229 -37.71 45.91 -24.33
C GLU A 229 -37.59 44.44 -24.81
N ASP A 230 -37.51 44.24 -26.13
CA ASP A 230 -37.32 42.93 -26.75
C ASP A 230 -35.93 42.33 -26.47
N LYS A 231 -34.90 43.17 -26.36
CA LYS A 231 -33.52 42.75 -26.07
C LYS A 231 -33.38 42.40 -24.59
N LEU A 232 -33.93 43.24 -23.72
CA LEU A 232 -33.99 43.00 -22.28
C LEU A 232 -34.70 41.68 -21.96
N LEU A 233 -35.84 41.45 -22.59
CA LEU A 233 -36.62 40.23 -22.43
C LEU A 233 -35.84 38.98 -22.90
N SER A 234 -35.09 39.09 -24.00
CA SER A 234 -34.21 38.02 -24.47
C SER A 234 -33.10 37.68 -23.46
N ILE A 235 -32.47 38.70 -22.86
CA ILE A 235 -31.44 38.50 -21.82
C ILE A 235 -32.07 37.86 -20.57
N ALA A 236 -33.21 38.37 -20.11
CA ALA A 236 -33.94 37.82 -18.97
C ALA A 236 -34.31 36.34 -19.20
N LYS A 237 -34.80 35.99 -20.39
CA LYS A 237 -35.11 34.61 -20.78
C LYS A 237 -33.89 33.68 -20.69
N ASN A 238 -32.72 34.15 -21.10
CA ASN A 238 -31.49 33.38 -21.00
C ASN A 238 -31.08 33.16 -19.55
N ILE A 239 -31.13 34.20 -18.72
CA ILE A 239 -30.84 34.10 -17.28
C ILE A 239 -31.75 33.08 -16.62
N VAL A 240 -33.07 33.18 -16.87
CA VAL A 240 -34.06 32.24 -16.34
C VAL A 240 -33.75 30.81 -16.78
N PHE A 241 -33.48 30.60 -18.07
CA PHE A 241 -33.12 29.28 -18.58
C PHE A 241 -31.90 28.69 -17.87
N PHE A 242 -30.81 29.45 -17.74
CA PHE A 242 -29.59 28.98 -17.09
C PHE A 242 -29.74 28.72 -15.60
N LYS A 243 -30.41 29.63 -14.87
CA LYS A 243 -30.71 29.46 -13.44
C LYS A 243 -31.57 28.22 -13.20
N LEU A 244 -32.58 27.98 -14.03
CA LEU A 244 -33.41 26.78 -13.93
C LEU A 244 -32.61 25.50 -14.12
N CYS A 245 -31.73 25.49 -15.11
CA CYS A 245 -30.85 24.35 -15.36
C CYS A 245 -29.92 24.10 -14.15
N HIS A 246 -29.39 25.15 -13.51
CA HIS A 246 -28.61 25.06 -12.28
C HIS A 246 -29.40 24.49 -11.10
N TYR A 247 -30.63 24.98 -10.88
CA TYR A 247 -31.46 24.48 -9.78
C TYR A 247 -31.82 23.01 -9.96
N ILE A 248 -32.16 22.61 -11.18
CA ILE A 248 -32.46 21.21 -11.52
C ILE A 248 -31.22 20.33 -11.30
N ALA A 249 -30.03 20.80 -11.68
CA ALA A 249 -28.76 20.12 -11.47
C ALA A 249 -28.44 19.82 -9.99
N LYS A 250 -28.92 20.66 -9.06
CA LYS A 250 -28.72 20.47 -7.62
C LYS A 250 -29.65 19.43 -6.98
N LEU A 251 -30.69 18.97 -7.68
CA LEU A 251 -31.65 18.05 -7.11
C LEU A 251 -31.04 16.66 -6.87
N GLU A 252 -31.36 16.06 -5.72
CA GLU A 252 -30.97 14.69 -5.42
C GLU A 252 -31.55 13.72 -6.47
N ASN A 253 -30.72 12.81 -6.99
CA ASN A 253 -31.05 11.79 -8.00
C ASN A 253 -31.22 12.27 -9.46
N ILE A 254 -30.80 13.50 -9.77
CA ILE A 254 -30.62 13.98 -11.13
C ILE A 254 -29.15 13.87 -11.53
N ASP A 255 -28.87 13.06 -12.55
CA ASP A 255 -27.57 12.97 -13.20
C ASP A 255 -27.58 13.82 -14.47
N ILE A 256 -26.50 14.55 -14.72
CA ILE A 256 -26.35 15.43 -15.88
C ILE A 256 -25.44 14.73 -16.88
N PHE A 257 -25.84 14.69 -18.15
CA PHE A 257 -24.87 14.36 -19.19
C PHE A 257 -24.11 15.64 -19.54
N ASP A 258 -22.85 15.71 -19.15
CA ASP A 258 -22.01 16.90 -19.30
C ASP A 258 -21.58 17.09 -20.78
N ASP A 259 -22.50 17.61 -21.58
CA ASP A 259 -22.17 18.16 -22.88
C ASP A 259 -21.47 19.51 -22.72
N ILE A 260 -20.48 19.78 -23.58
CA ILE A 260 -19.80 21.08 -23.64
C ILE A 260 -20.82 22.13 -24.12
N LEU A 261 -21.21 23.03 -23.22
CA LEU A 261 -22.06 24.16 -23.55
C LEU A 261 -21.32 25.13 -24.46
N LYS A 262 -21.76 25.18 -25.71
CA LYS A 262 -21.34 26.23 -26.66
C LYS A 262 -22.21 27.47 -26.47
N PHE A 263 -21.95 28.26 -25.43
CA PHE A 263 -22.78 29.43 -25.06
C PHE A 263 -23.11 30.34 -26.24
N LYS A 264 -22.13 30.69 -27.06
CA LYS A 264 -22.34 31.61 -28.19
C LYS A 264 -23.31 31.05 -29.25
N GLU A 265 -23.30 29.74 -29.47
CA GLU A 265 -24.23 29.08 -30.38
C GLU A 265 -25.61 28.96 -29.73
N MET A 266 -25.66 28.58 -28.45
CA MET A 266 -26.91 28.42 -27.71
C MET A 266 -27.65 29.75 -27.52
N LEU A 267 -26.93 30.87 -27.33
CA LEU A 267 -27.53 32.20 -27.23
C LEU A 267 -28.27 32.63 -28.50
N LYS A 268 -27.83 32.15 -29.68
CA LYS A 268 -28.39 32.48 -30.99
C LYS A 268 -29.60 31.64 -31.39
N LYS A 269 -29.86 30.51 -30.73
CA LYS A 269 -31.00 29.64 -31.05
C LYS A 269 -32.30 30.21 -30.48
N ASP A 270 -33.36 30.21 -31.28
CA ASP A 270 -34.71 30.58 -30.82
C ASP A 270 -35.27 29.57 -29.82
N GLU A 271 -34.95 28.30 -30.04
CA GLU A 271 -35.27 27.18 -29.14
C GLU A 271 -33.98 26.60 -28.52
N LYS A 272 -33.98 26.48 -27.19
CA LYS A 272 -32.83 26.00 -26.41
C LYS A 272 -33.29 24.84 -25.57
N GLU A 273 -32.47 23.81 -25.51
CA GLU A 273 -32.81 22.55 -24.88
C GLU A 273 -31.61 22.02 -24.12
N ILE A 274 -31.84 21.60 -22.88
CA ILE A 274 -30.89 20.81 -22.08
C ILE A 274 -31.64 19.61 -21.51
N GLU A 275 -31.04 18.43 -21.65
CA GLU A 275 -31.55 17.16 -21.15
C GLU A 275 -30.86 16.78 -19.83
N PHE A 276 -31.67 16.40 -18.84
CA PHE A 276 -31.27 15.94 -17.52
C PHE A 276 -31.79 14.52 -17.31
N TYR A 277 -31.02 13.66 -16.64
CA TYR A 277 -31.39 12.26 -16.45
C TYR A 277 -31.82 12.01 -15.01
N PHE A 278 -32.95 11.35 -14.83
CA PHE A 278 -33.48 11.04 -13.50
C PHE A 278 -33.31 9.54 -13.18
N ASN A 279 -32.71 9.21 -12.02
CA ASN A 279 -32.60 7.87 -11.41
C ASN A 279 -31.77 6.80 -12.18
N ARG A 280 -30.99 6.00 -11.43
CA ARG A 280 -30.06 4.97 -11.93
C ARG A 280 -30.72 3.67 -12.39
N LYS A 281 -31.96 3.35 -11.98
CA LYS A 281 -32.64 2.08 -12.35
C LYS A 281 -33.46 2.17 -13.65
N LYS A 282 -33.98 3.35 -14.02
CA LYS A 282 -34.70 3.62 -15.28
C LYS A 282 -34.47 5.08 -15.68
N PRO A 283 -33.92 5.38 -16.87
CA PRO A 283 -33.60 6.75 -17.24
C PRO A 283 -34.87 7.50 -17.65
N TYR A 284 -35.26 8.53 -16.90
CA TYR A 284 -36.19 9.55 -17.39
C TYR A 284 -35.41 10.75 -17.90
N ILE A 285 -35.94 11.45 -18.90
CA ILE A 285 -35.32 12.65 -19.44
C ILE A 285 -36.16 13.85 -19.01
N LEU A 286 -35.59 14.71 -18.18
CA LEU A 286 -36.13 16.02 -17.86
C LEU A 286 -35.52 17.02 -18.85
N LYS A 287 -36.36 17.68 -19.62
CA LYS A 287 -35.97 18.55 -20.71
C LYS A 287 -36.37 19.99 -20.37
N VAL A 288 -35.39 20.87 -20.26
CA VAL A 288 -35.64 22.31 -20.08
C VAL A 288 -35.64 22.97 -21.44
N ILE A 289 -36.75 23.57 -21.84
CA ILE A 289 -36.97 24.15 -23.17
C ILE A 289 -37.24 25.64 -23.06
N SER A 290 -36.43 26.45 -23.73
CA SER A 290 -36.75 27.85 -23.97
C SER A 290 -37.55 27.95 -25.28
N GLY A 291 -38.86 28.25 -25.24
CA GLY A 291 -39.73 28.23 -26.44
C GLY A 291 -39.62 29.48 -27.33
N LYS A 292 -40.21 29.50 -28.53
CA LYS A 292 -40.12 30.66 -29.47
C LYS A 292 -40.58 32.00 -28.88
N SER A 293 -41.52 31.99 -27.94
CA SER A 293 -41.95 33.21 -27.24
C SER A 293 -40.83 33.73 -26.34
N LYS A 294 -40.50 35.02 -26.46
CA LYS A 294 -39.49 35.68 -25.61
C LYS A 294 -39.90 35.71 -24.12
N ARG A 295 -41.19 35.50 -23.82
CA ARG A 295 -41.75 35.58 -22.46
C ARG A 295 -41.87 34.25 -21.72
N SER A 296 -41.49 33.11 -22.30
CA SER A 296 -41.74 31.81 -21.64
C SER A 296 -40.53 30.88 -21.67
N VAL A 297 -40.24 30.26 -20.53
CA VAL A 297 -39.36 29.09 -20.40
C VAL A 297 -40.19 27.93 -19.87
N ARG A 298 -40.07 26.76 -20.49
CA ARG A 298 -40.83 25.56 -20.16
C ARG A 298 -39.92 24.49 -19.60
N ILE A 299 -40.39 23.80 -18.58
CA ILE A 299 -39.80 22.55 -18.10
C ILE A 299 -40.74 21.42 -18.51
N GLU A 300 -40.22 20.37 -19.14
CA GLU A 300 -41.01 19.22 -19.59
C GLU A 300 -40.32 17.91 -19.16
N ILE A 301 -41.07 16.96 -18.59
CA ILE A 301 -40.56 15.60 -18.34
C ILE A 301 -41.00 14.67 -19.47
N GLN A 302 -40.03 13.99 -20.09
CA GLN A 302 -40.23 12.96 -21.12
C GLN A 302 -39.91 11.56 -20.58
N GLU A 303 -40.71 10.58 -21.00
CA GLU A 303 -40.65 9.21 -20.47
C GLU A 303 -39.71 8.28 -21.26
N ILE A 304 -38.83 7.59 -20.51
CA ILE A 304 -38.02 6.38 -20.77
C ILE A 304 -37.38 6.16 -22.17
N ILE A 305 -36.03 6.11 -22.21
CA ILE A 305 -35.27 5.38 -23.23
C ILE A 305 -34.82 4.02 -22.67
N LEU A 306 -35.50 2.93 -23.05
CA LEU A 306 -35.01 1.56 -22.88
C LEU A 306 -34.16 1.18 -24.10
N HIS A 307 -33.02 0.50 -23.86
CA HIS A 307 -32.01 0.15 -24.87
C HIS A 307 -32.57 -0.39 -26.21
N LYS A 308 -32.03 0.17 -27.30
CA LYS A 308 -31.92 -0.29 -28.71
C LYS A 308 -33.06 -0.95 -29.52
N THR A 309 -34.25 -1.34 -29.04
CA THR A 309 -35.27 -1.91 -29.97
C THR A 309 -36.76 -1.56 -29.79
N LYS A 310 -37.22 -0.91 -28.71
CA LYS A 310 -38.63 -0.46 -28.63
C LYS A 310 -38.76 0.89 -27.92
N LYS A 311 -39.10 1.93 -28.68
CA LYS A 311 -39.71 3.17 -28.16
C LYS A 311 -41.14 2.85 -27.74
N ILE A 312 -41.47 2.96 -26.46
CA ILE A 312 -42.86 3.01 -25.99
C ILE A 312 -43.13 4.43 -25.51
N ILE A 313 -44.00 5.14 -26.20
CA ILE A 313 -44.54 6.43 -25.75
C ILE A 313 -45.78 6.10 -24.92
N LEU A 314 -45.73 6.32 -23.62
CA LEU A 314 -46.95 6.36 -22.81
C LEU A 314 -47.63 7.71 -23.05
N LYS A 315 -48.65 7.71 -23.93
CA LYS A 315 -49.62 8.80 -24.04
C LYS A 315 -50.59 8.73 -22.87
N ASN A 316 -50.17 9.10 -21.67
CA ASN A 316 -51.14 9.42 -20.62
C ASN A 316 -51.63 10.86 -20.86
N LYS A 317 -52.81 10.99 -21.48
CA LYS A 317 -53.39 12.26 -21.97
C LYS A 317 -53.85 13.23 -20.87
N ASN A 318 -53.83 12.84 -19.59
CA ASN A 318 -54.58 13.56 -18.54
C ASN A 318 -53.74 14.11 -17.37
N LYS A 319 -52.40 14.20 -17.44
CA LYS A 319 -51.58 14.78 -16.35
C LYS A 319 -50.51 15.73 -16.88
N ILE A 320 -50.34 16.86 -16.19
CA ILE A 320 -49.50 17.98 -16.64
C ILE A 320 -48.03 17.61 -16.42
N ASN A 321 -47.31 17.25 -17.49
CA ASN A 321 -45.86 16.98 -17.46
C ASN A 321 -45.03 18.25 -17.72
N LYS A 322 -45.61 19.45 -17.57
CA LYS A 322 -45.06 20.71 -18.06
C LYS A 322 -45.24 21.85 -17.05
N ILE A 323 -44.18 22.60 -16.79
CA ILE A 323 -44.23 23.84 -16.02
C ILE A 323 -43.84 24.98 -16.97
N ASP A 324 -44.75 25.93 -17.17
CA ASP A 324 -44.48 27.14 -17.95
C ASP A 324 -44.16 28.30 -16.99
N ILE A 325 -43.01 28.94 -17.21
CA ILE A 325 -42.53 30.10 -16.46
C ILE A 325 -42.62 31.30 -17.37
N GLN A 326 -43.48 32.25 -17.04
CA GLN A 326 -43.68 33.48 -17.80
C GLN A 326 -42.85 34.63 -17.24
N ILE A 327 -42.28 35.45 -18.11
CA ILE A 327 -41.56 36.67 -17.74
C ILE A 327 -42.52 37.83 -17.96
N ILE A 328 -42.88 38.51 -16.87
CA ILE A 328 -43.82 39.63 -16.84
C ILE A 328 -43.11 40.91 -16.40
N ASN A 329 -43.62 42.05 -16.85
CA ASN A 329 -43.10 43.35 -16.45
C ASN A 329 -43.84 43.82 -15.20
N SER A 330 -43.12 44.27 -14.17
CA SER A 330 -43.73 44.93 -13.01
C SER A 330 -43.35 46.41 -12.99
N ASN A 331 -44.34 47.28 -12.74
CA ASN A 331 -44.19 48.73 -12.71
C ASN A 331 -44.35 49.33 -11.30
N GLU A 332 -44.33 48.51 -10.24
CA GLU A 332 -44.51 49.00 -8.88
C GLU A 332 -43.16 49.39 -8.27
N ASN A 333 -43.02 50.67 -7.91
CA ASN A 333 -41.92 51.33 -7.21
C ASN A 333 -40.68 51.72 -8.05
N GLU A 334 -40.87 52.63 -9.00
CA GLU A 334 -39.86 53.53 -9.63
C GLU A 334 -38.62 52.92 -10.32
N ILE A 335 -38.43 51.60 -10.35
CA ILE A 335 -37.43 50.93 -11.19
C ILE A 335 -38.07 49.69 -11.84
N PRO A 336 -38.16 49.60 -13.18
CA PRO A 336 -38.76 48.45 -13.85
C PRO A 336 -37.88 47.22 -13.68
N PHE A 337 -38.47 46.14 -13.21
CA PHE A 337 -37.83 44.82 -13.18
C PHE A 337 -38.76 43.77 -13.78
N TYR A 338 -38.15 42.79 -14.46
CA TYR A 338 -38.86 41.59 -14.91
C TYR A 338 -39.11 40.69 -13.70
N LYS A 339 -40.38 40.34 -13.49
CA LYS A 339 -40.81 39.29 -12.56
C LYS A 339 -41.06 37.99 -13.33
N LEU A 340 -40.91 36.88 -12.62
CA LEU A 340 -41.19 35.53 -13.09
C LEU A 340 -42.54 35.10 -12.53
N LYS A 341 -43.46 34.74 -13.40
CA LYS A 341 -44.75 34.17 -13.04
C LYS A 341 -44.71 32.66 -13.28
N ILE A 342 -44.82 31.90 -12.21
CA ILE A 342 -45.01 30.44 -12.27
C ILE A 342 -46.44 30.18 -11.80
N GLN A 343 -47.26 29.56 -12.65
CA GLN A 343 -48.70 29.38 -12.38
C GLN A 343 -49.37 30.73 -12.02
N GLU A 344 -49.86 30.92 -10.79
CA GLU A 344 -50.51 32.15 -10.32
C GLU A 344 -49.62 33.08 -9.47
N LYS A 345 -48.38 32.68 -9.13
CA LYS A 345 -47.49 33.44 -8.22
C LYS A 345 -46.37 34.17 -8.96
N GLU A 346 -46.02 35.38 -8.50
CA GLU A 346 -44.97 36.24 -9.09
C GLU A 346 -43.72 36.34 -8.20
N TYR A 347 -42.53 36.28 -8.80
CA TYR A 347 -41.24 36.29 -8.12
C TYR A 347 -40.25 37.24 -8.79
N ASN A 348 -39.29 37.75 -8.04
CA ASN A 348 -38.15 38.47 -8.63
C ASN A 348 -37.10 37.47 -9.15
N LEU A 349 -36.31 37.87 -10.16
CA LEU A 349 -35.24 37.06 -10.78
C LEU A 349 -34.17 36.50 -9.81
N ASN A 350 -34.08 37.03 -8.60
CA ASN A 350 -33.08 36.68 -7.58
C ASN A 350 -33.72 36.26 -6.24
N ASP A 351 -35.01 35.92 -6.25
CA ASP A 351 -35.72 35.56 -5.01
C ASP A 351 -35.45 34.10 -4.64
N GLU A 352 -34.98 33.81 -3.43
CA GLU A 352 -34.86 32.44 -2.90
C GLU A 352 -36.22 31.71 -2.93
N CYS A 353 -37.34 32.45 -2.87
CA CYS A 353 -38.68 31.87 -2.97
C CYS A 353 -38.97 31.29 -4.36
N PHE A 354 -38.30 31.75 -5.42
CA PHE A 354 -38.40 31.14 -6.76
C PHE A 354 -37.88 29.71 -6.74
N GLU A 355 -36.77 29.45 -6.01
CA GLU A 355 -36.20 28.11 -5.88
C GLU A 355 -37.16 27.16 -5.16
N ASN A 356 -37.70 27.62 -4.04
CA ASN A 356 -38.62 26.85 -3.21
C ASN A 356 -39.93 26.54 -3.96
N LEU A 357 -40.48 27.51 -4.70
CA LEU A 357 -41.68 27.26 -5.50
C LEU A 357 -41.38 26.38 -6.72
N LEU A 358 -40.23 26.53 -7.37
CA LEU A 358 -39.82 25.63 -8.45
C LEU A 358 -39.71 24.19 -7.93
N LEU A 359 -39.11 23.99 -6.76
CA LEU A 359 -39.04 22.72 -6.07
C LEU A 359 -40.43 22.15 -5.77
N GLU A 360 -41.37 22.96 -5.28
CA GLU A 360 -42.78 22.57 -5.09
C GLU A 360 -43.46 22.19 -6.41
N SER A 361 -43.32 23.03 -7.43
CA SER A 361 -43.96 22.82 -8.75
C SER A 361 -43.39 21.59 -9.45
N VAL A 362 -42.09 21.30 -9.28
CA VAL A 362 -41.43 20.09 -9.79
C VAL A 362 -41.80 18.87 -8.93
N LYS A 363 -42.11 19.03 -7.63
CA LYS A 363 -42.67 17.97 -6.76
C LYS A 363 -44.08 17.54 -7.20
N ASP A 364 -44.89 18.51 -7.65
CA ASP A 364 -46.25 18.28 -8.13
C ASP A 364 -46.30 17.62 -9.52
N LEU A 365 -45.18 17.62 -10.27
CA LEU A 365 -45.02 16.72 -11.41
C LEU A 365 -44.95 15.29 -10.84
N ASP A 366 -46.01 14.52 -11.07
CA ASP A 366 -46.37 13.21 -10.49
C ASP A 366 -45.31 12.07 -10.53
N LEU A 367 -44.07 12.37 -10.90
CA LEU A 367 -42.90 11.53 -10.65
C LEU A 367 -42.39 11.66 -9.22
N ILE A 368 -42.39 12.86 -8.63
CA ILE A 368 -41.71 13.06 -7.35
C ILE A 368 -42.46 12.41 -6.20
N ASP A 369 -43.78 12.30 -6.20
CA ASP A 369 -44.45 11.49 -5.19
C ASP A 369 -44.08 10.00 -5.31
N SER A 370 -43.90 9.46 -6.51
CA SER A 370 -43.42 8.07 -6.67
C SER A 370 -41.95 7.86 -6.25
N ILE A 371 -41.14 8.93 -6.24
CA ILE A 371 -39.70 8.93 -5.91
C ILE A 371 -39.47 9.31 -4.44
N ARG A 372 -40.07 10.38 -3.90
CA ARG A 372 -40.10 10.72 -2.48
C ARG A 372 -40.78 9.64 -1.65
N TYR A 373 -41.85 9.00 -2.14
CA TYR A 373 -42.48 7.87 -1.44
C TYR A 373 -41.63 6.59 -1.48
N LYS A 374 -40.56 6.55 -2.31
CA LYS A 374 -39.53 5.50 -2.30
C LYS A 374 -38.24 5.89 -1.57
N VAL A 375 -37.85 7.17 -1.57
CA VAL A 375 -36.62 7.69 -0.93
C VAL A 375 -36.86 8.00 0.57
N ASN A 376 -38.04 8.52 0.95
CA ASN A 376 -38.45 8.59 2.37
C ASN A 376 -39.00 7.26 2.92
N LYS A 377 -38.95 6.20 2.09
CA LYS A 377 -38.93 4.80 2.50
C LYS A 377 -37.54 4.19 2.24
N GLU A 378 -36.45 4.92 2.44
CA GLU A 378 -35.39 4.29 3.23
C GLU A 378 -36.00 4.09 4.62
N LYS A 379 -36.68 2.94 4.75
CA LYS A 379 -37.02 2.34 6.04
C LYS A 379 -35.87 2.67 6.99
N LYS A 380 -36.18 3.06 8.23
CA LYS A 380 -35.31 2.68 9.34
C LYS A 380 -34.89 1.24 9.05
N ILE A 381 -33.61 1.00 8.75
CA ILE A 381 -33.09 -0.36 8.72
C ILE A 381 -33.00 -0.74 10.19
N ASN A 382 -34.16 -1.03 10.77
CA ASN A 382 -34.29 -1.68 12.06
C ASN A 382 -34.17 -3.20 11.85
N GLU A 383 -33.23 -3.56 10.99
CA GLU A 383 -32.98 -4.89 10.48
C GLU A 383 -31.47 -5.12 10.68
N ASP A 384 -31.09 -6.36 10.92
CA ASP A 384 -29.67 -6.73 11.03
C ASP A 384 -28.97 -6.53 9.69
N ILE A 385 -27.68 -6.20 9.74
CA ILE A 385 -26.93 -5.80 8.54
C ILE A 385 -25.77 -6.74 8.27
N PHE A 386 -25.49 -6.94 6.99
CA PHE A 386 -24.25 -7.52 6.50
C PHE A 386 -23.42 -6.45 5.79
N ILE A 387 -22.17 -6.26 6.22
CA ILE A 387 -21.23 -5.34 5.58
C ILE A 387 -20.08 -6.13 4.94
N ASN A 388 -19.80 -5.88 3.66
CA ASN A 388 -18.68 -6.48 2.94
C ASN A 388 -17.79 -5.40 2.31
N PHE A 389 -16.53 -5.35 2.77
CA PHE A 389 -15.47 -4.43 2.36
C PHE A 389 -14.24 -5.16 1.80
N ASN A 390 -14.39 -6.46 1.48
CA ASN A 390 -13.32 -7.28 0.90
C ASN A 390 -13.32 -7.25 -0.63
N SER A 391 -14.16 -6.42 -1.22
CA SER A 391 -14.20 -6.18 -2.66
C SER A 391 -13.75 -4.76 -2.95
N GLN A 392 -13.42 -4.46 -4.20
CA GLN A 392 -13.19 -3.07 -4.65
C GLN A 392 -14.45 -2.18 -4.57
N ASN A 393 -15.54 -2.66 -3.94
CA ASN A 393 -16.71 -1.89 -3.52
C ASN A 393 -17.10 -2.24 -2.07
N LEU A 394 -17.65 -1.26 -1.36
CA LEU A 394 -18.36 -1.51 -0.12
C LEU A 394 -19.81 -1.95 -0.43
N LEU A 395 -20.21 -3.09 0.10
CA LEU A 395 -21.56 -3.64 -0.03
C LEU A 395 -22.23 -3.65 1.35
N ILE A 396 -23.48 -3.19 1.42
CA ILE A 396 -24.35 -3.43 2.58
C ILE A 396 -25.56 -4.24 2.12
N ASN A 397 -25.76 -5.40 2.76
CA ASN A 397 -26.85 -6.34 2.53
C ASN A 397 -26.94 -6.99 1.13
N ASP A 398 -26.34 -6.38 0.11
CA ASP A 398 -26.17 -6.76 -1.31
C ASP A 398 -26.09 -5.50 -2.20
N GLU A 399 -26.44 -4.33 -1.66
CA GLU A 399 -26.39 -3.06 -2.37
C GLU A 399 -25.00 -2.41 -2.31
N ILE A 400 -24.51 -1.97 -3.47
CA ILE A 400 -23.28 -1.15 -3.56
C ILE A 400 -23.55 0.17 -2.87
N LEU A 401 -22.71 0.47 -1.90
CA LEU A 401 -22.86 1.66 -1.11
C LEU A 401 -22.11 2.82 -1.76
N GLU A 402 -22.86 3.71 -2.39
CA GLU A 402 -22.35 4.93 -2.99
C GLU A 402 -22.60 6.11 -2.03
N ILE A 403 -21.74 6.28 -1.04
CA ILE A 403 -21.78 7.51 -0.22
C ILE A 403 -21.16 8.65 -1.04
N ARG A 404 -21.87 9.78 -1.14
CA ARG A 404 -21.25 11.05 -1.55
C ARG A 404 -20.37 11.55 -0.39
N SER A 405 -19.11 11.81 -0.72
CA SER A 405 -18.02 12.32 0.13
C SER A 405 -18.47 13.21 1.29
N TYR A 406 -18.10 12.81 2.51
CA TYR A 406 -17.66 13.77 3.52
C TYR A 406 -16.14 13.95 3.34
N ASN A 407 -15.76 15.22 3.16
CA ASN A 407 -14.42 15.79 3.21
C ASN A 407 -13.42 15.50 2.08
N LYS A 408 -13.14 16.58 1.32
CA LYS A 408 -11.94 16.87 0.50
C LYS A 408 -10.59 16.55 1.19
N LYS A 409 -10.60 16.32 2.51
CA LYS A 409 -9.43 15.89 3.29
C LYS A 409 -9.00 14.44 3.04
N LEU A 410 -9.91 13.50 2.74
CA LEU A 410 -9.53 12.11 2.42
C LEU A 410 -8.88 11.98 1.03
N GLY A 411 -9.41 12.71 0.03
CA GLY A 411 -8.85 12.73 -1.34
C GLY A 411 -7.48 13.42 -1.45
N ASN A 412 -7.13 14.30 -0.52
CA ASN A 412 -5.81 14.94 -0.43
C ASN A 412 -4.84 14.20 0.52
N PHE A 413 -5.30 13.22 1.30
CA PHE A 413 -4.58 12.64 2.45
C PHE A 413 -3.53 11.61 2.04
N MET A 414 -3.84 10.77 1.04
CA MET A 414 -3.07 9.52 0.81
C MET A 414 -1.98 9.59 -0.27
N ASN A 415 -1.57 10.78 -0.73
CA ASN A 415 -0.53 10.95 -1.77
C ASN A 415 -0.79 10.23 -3.11
N VAL A 416 -1.99 9.69 -3.34
CA VAL A 416 -2.45 9.34 -4.67
C VAL A 416 -2.75 10.67 -5.35
N LYS A 417 -1.80 11.19 -6.15
CA LYS A 417 -2.12 12.27 -7.09
C LYS A 417 -3.37 11.85 -7.83
N ASP A 418 -4.40 12.69 -7.82
CA ASP A 418 -5.65 12.40 -8.49
C ASP A 418 -5.43 12.49 -10.01
N TYR A 419 -4.92 11.41 -10.59
CA TYR A 419 -4.62 11.29 -12.01
C TYR A 419 -5.90 11.14 -12.85
N PHE A 420 -7.09 11.15 -12.24
CA PHE A 420 -8.37 10.89 -12.91
C PHE A 420 -9.45 11.79 -12.33
N THR A 421 -10.02 12.65 -13.16
CA THR A 421 -11.17 13.47 -12.76
C THR A 421 -12.44 12.65 -12.95
N SER A 422 -13.09 12.26 -11.85
CA SER A 422 -14.48 11.82 -11.93
C SER A 422 -15.36 13.05 -12.20
N GLN A 423 -16.27 12.94 -13.17
CA GLN A 423 -17.25 14.01 -13.48
C GLN A 423 -18.31 14.18 -12.37
N ASN A 424 -18.32 13.28 -11.39
CA ASN A 424 -19.17 13.29 -10.21
C ASN A 424 -18.30 13.35 -8.95
N ASP A 425 -18.78 13.98 -7.88
CA ASP A 425 -18.21 13.92 -6.53
C ASP A 425 -18.24 12.47 -5.99
N GLU A 426 -17.30 11.63 -6.45
CA GLU A 426 -17.31 10.19 -6.23
C GLU A 426 -16.13 9.72 -5.39
N GLN A 427 -16.43 8.82 -4.47
CA GLN A 427 -15.48 8.22 -3.55
C GLN A 427 -14.65 7.12 -4.21
N ASP A 428 -13.38 7.09 -3.86
CA ASP A 428 -12.51 5.93 -4.04
C ASP A 428 -13.02 4.77 -3.17
N CYS A 429 -12.96 3.55 -3.70
CA CYS A 429 -13.33 2.35 -2.96
C CYS A 429 -12.08 1.55 -2.65
N TYR A 430 -11.84 1.31 -1.36
CA TYR A 430 -10.61 0.68 -0.88
C TYR A 430 -10.89 -0.74 -0.38
N HIS A 431 -9.97 -1.63 -0.71
CA HIS A 431 -9.97 -3.01 -0.21
C HIS A 431 -9.54 -3.02 1.27
N ILE A 432 -9.98 -4.01 2.06
CA ILE A 432 -9.62 -4.18 3.49
C ILE A 432 -8.11 -4.05 3.77
N SER A 433 -7.27 -4.60 2.89
CA SER A 433 -5.81 -4.52 3.05
C SER A 433 -5.29 -3.10 2.95
N GLU A 434 -5.93 -2.26 2.13
CA GLU A 434 -5.56 -0.86 1.97
C GLU A 434 -6.07 -0.04 3.16
N ILE A 435 -7.26 -0.36 3.67
CA ILE A 435 -7.78 0.23 4.91
C ILE A 435 -6.81 -0.02 6.08
N LEU A 436 -6.19 -1.20 6.14
CA LEU A 436 -5.25 -1.60 7.18
C LEU A 436 -3.79 -1.20 6.91
N SER A 437 -3.52 -0.49 5.82
CA SER A 437 -2.14 -0.15 5.42
C SER A 437 -1.51 0.99 6.22
N SER A 438 -2.31 1.83 6.89
CA SER A 438 -1.82 2.94 7.73
C SER A 438 -2.81 3.30 8.86
N ASP A 439 -2.30 3.85 9.97
CA ASP A 439 -3.12 4.34 11.09
C ASP A 439 -4.13 5.42 10.65
N GLU A 440 -3.71 6.24 9.69
CA GLU A 440 -4.52 7.29 9.07
C GLU A 440 -5.74 6.72 8.34
N ASN A 441 -5.55 5.62 7.60
CA ASN A 441 -6.63 4.90 6.93
C ASN A 441 -7.61 4.27 7.91
N ILE A 442 -7.10 3.69 9.00
CA ILE A 442 -7.90 3.08 10.07
C ILE A 442 -8.82 4.12 10.73
N GLU A 443 -8.28 5.28 11.11
CA GLU A 443 -9.06 6.35 11.74
C GLU A 443 -10.15 6.88 10.80
N ASN A 444 -9.80 7.05 9.52
CA ASN A 444 -10.72 7.54 8.50
C ASN A 444 -11.83 6.53 8.19
N PHE A 445 -11.52 5.24 8.10
CA PHE A 445 -12.52 4.20 7.88
C PHE A 445 -13.52 4.13 9.04
N SER A 446 -13.07 4.33 10.29
CA SER A 446 -13.97 4.41 11.44
C SER A 446 -14.96 5.59 11.34
N LYS A 447 -14.49 6.78 10.94
CA LYS A 447 -15.36 7.94 10.67
C LYS A 447 -16.32 7.66 9.52
N TYR A 448 -15.82 7.02 8.46
CA TYR A 448 -16.64 6.65 7.31
C TYR A 448 -17.77 5.69 7.72
N LEU A 449 -17.47 4.64 8.48
CA LEU A 449 -18.45 3.67 8.98
C LEU A 449 -19.55 4.36 9.83
N LYS A 450 -19.16 5.32 10.66
CA LYS A 450 -20.07 6.16 11.43
C LYS A 450 -21.01 6.96 10.53
N ASP A 451 -20.48 7.62 9.50
CA ASP A 451 -21.28 8.37 8.53
C ASP A 451 -22.28 7.47 7.80
N ILE A 452 -21.92 6.22 7.47
CA ILE A 452 -22.84 5.26 6.85
C ILE A 452 -24.00 4.97 7.78
N LYS A 453 -23.67 4.66 9.03
CA LYS A 453 -24.66 4.33 10.07
C LYS A 453 -25.63 5.48 10.28
N ASP A 454 -25.12 6.71 10.36
CA ASP A 454 -25.93 7.91 10.57
C ASP A 454 -26.82 8.20 9.34
N LYS A 455 -26.27 8.11 8.12
CA LYS A 455 -27.04 8.32 6.87
C LYS A 455 -28.12 7.27 6.65
N LYS A 456 -27.84 6.00 6.97
CA LYS A 456 -28.79 4.88 6.83
C LYS A 456 -29.67 4.66 8.06
N ASN A 457 -29.53 5.50 9.09
CA ASN A 457 -30.26 5.45 10.35
C ASN A 457 -30.29 4.03 10.96
N ILE A 458 -29.13 3.37 10.98
CA ILE A 458 -28.99 2.00 11.47
C ILE A 458 -28.89 2.03 13.00
N ASP A 459 -29.78 1.30 13.68
CA ASP A 459 -29.75 1.16 15.14
C ASP A 459 -28.48 0.41 15.59
N ASN A 460 -27.78 0.95 16.58
CA ASN A 460 -26.58 0.32 17.13
C ASN A 460 -26.86 -0.99 17.87
N LYS A 461 -28.12 -1.26 18.23
CA LYS A 461 -28.56 -2.51 18.86
C LYS A 461 -28.71 -3.67 17.88
N ASN A 462 -28.88 -3.39 16.59
CA ASN A 462 -29.00 -4.44 15.57
C ASN A 462 -27.69 -5.24 15.46
N ILE A 463 -27.81 -6.50 15.05
CA ILE A 463 -26.65 -7.34 14.80
C ILE A 463 -26.02 -6.90 13.47
N CYS A 464 -24.73 -6.57 13.51
CA CYS A 464 -23.93 -6.28 12.34
C CYS A 464 -22.94 -7.43 12.11
N ILE A 465 -23.19 -8.26 11.11
CA ILE A 465 -22.17 -9.21 10.65
C ILE A 465 -21.33 -8.57 9.54
N TYR A 466 -20.05 -8.89 9.48
CA TYR A 466 -19.20 -8.39 8.41
C TYR A 466 -18.24 -9.46 7.90
N SER A 467 -17.98 -9.48 6.60
CA SER A 467 -17.06 -10.46 6.02
C SER A 467 -15.61 -10.17 6.44
N THR A 468 -14.85 -11.20 6.80
CA THR A 468 -13.41 -11.12 7.10
C THR A 468 -12.61 -12.04 6.17
N LEU A 469 -11.37 -11.66 5.82
CA LEU A 469 -10.48 -12.47 5.00
C LEU A 469 -9.89 -13.64 5.80
N GLU A 470 -9.82 -14.83 5.21
CA GLU A 470 -9.25 -16.01 5.87
C GLU A 470 -7.73 -15.91 6.09
N ALA A 471 -7.04 -15.13 5.27
CA ALA A 471 -5.60 -14.88 5.40
C ALA A 471 -5.24 -13.70 6.33
N LEU A 472 -6.23 -13.08 6.99
CA LEU A 472 -5.97 -11.90 7.83
C LEU A 472 -5.30 -12.31 9.15
N ASP A 473 -4.18 -11.69 9.48
CA ASP A 473 -3.50 -11.94 10.76
C ASP A 473 -4.29 -11.41 11.98
N SER A 474 -3.90 -11.88 13.17
CA SER A 474 -4.60 -11.57 14.41
C SER A 474 -4.59 -10.09 14.77
N ASP A 475 -3.55 -9.34 14.43
CA ASP A 475 -3.46 -7.92 14.82
C ASP A 475 -4.37 -7.06 13.93
N ASN A 476 -4.40 -7.37 12.63
CA ASN A 476 -5.33 -6.77 11.68
C ASN A 476 -6.80 -7.09 12.01
N GLN A 477 -7.10 -8.32 12.48
CA GLN A 477 -8.43 -8.66 12.98
C GLN A 477 -8.83 -7.81 14.21
N LYS A 478 -7.91 -7.57 15.15
CA LYS A 478 -8.15 -6.71 16.33
C LYS A 478 -8.50 -5.28 15.95
N ILE A 479 -7.76 -4.72 14.99
CA ILE A 479 -7.96 -3.37 14.48
C ILE A 479 -9.38 -3.25 13.89
N LEU A 480 -9.74 -4.16 12.99
CA LEU A 480 -11.09 -4.18 12.39
C LEU A 480 -12.17 -4.32 13.44
N LYS A 481 -12.03 -5.27 14.36
CA LYS A 481 -12.99 -5.48 15.45
C LYS A 481 -13.18 -4.20 16.26
N SER A 482 -12.10 -3.48 16.57
CA SER A 482 -12.18 -2.20 17.27
C SER A 482 -12.94 -1.12 16.50
N ILE A 483 -12.81 -1.08 15.17
CA ILE A 483 -13.55 -0.14 14.32
C ILE A 483 -15.05 -0.46 14.36
N PHE A 484 -15.43 -1.73 14.25
CA PHE A 484 -16.84 -2.15 14.27
C PHE A 484 -17.46 -1.98 15.66
N ASP A 485 -16.75 -2.31 16.74
CA ASP A 485 -17.20 -2.13 18.12
C ASP A 485 -17.43 -0.66 18.49
N SER A 486 -16.67 0.26 17.88
CA SER A 486 -16.88 1.70 18.09
C SER A 486 -18.20 2.21 17.48
N ASN A 487 -18.79 1.46 16.54
CA ASN A 487 -19.97 1.85 15.78
C ASN A 487 -21.23 1.01 16.08
N PHE A 488 -21.07 -0.28 16.44
CA PHE A 488 -22.16 -1.23 16.66
C PHE A 488 -21.99 -1.95 17.99
N ASN A 489 -23.08 -2.13 18.75
CA ASN A 489 -23.03 -2.83 20.04
C ASN A 489 -22.82 -4.34 19.85
N ASN A 490 -23.41 -4.90 18.78
CA ASN A 490 -23.34 -6.33 18.44
C ASN A 490 -22.74 -6.48 17.04
N SER A 491 -21.42 -6.61 16.94
CA SER A 491 -20.74 -6.82 15.66
C SER A 491 -19.94 -8.12 15.63
N TYR A 492 -20.03 -8.88 14.54
CA TYR A 492 -19.33 -10.16 14.42
C TYR A 492 -18.66 -10.33 13.04
N PRO A 493 -17.35 -10.63 12.99
CA PRO A 493 -16.71 -11.04 11.74
C PRO A 493 -17.29 -12.39 11.29
N ILE A 494 -17.34 -12.67 10.00
CA ILE A 494 -17.72 -13.97 9.43
C ILE A 494 -16.77 -14.30 8.29
N TRP A 495 -16.22 -15.51 8.28
CA TRP A 495 -15.37 -15.99 7.18
C TRP A 495 -16.13 -15.98 5.85
N ARG A 496 -15.43 -15.62 4.77
CA ARG A 496 -16.03 -15.57 3.43
C ARG A 496 -16.37 -16.97 2.92
N SER A 497 -15.56 -17.97 3.26
CA SER A 497 -15.81 -19.40 3.05
C SER A 497 -17.13 -19.87 3.68
N ILE A 498 -17.44 -19.40 4.89
CA ILE A 498 -18.69 -19.70 5.60
C ILE A 498 -19.87 -18.97 4.95
N LEU A 499 -19.72 -17.68 4.64
CA LEU A 499 -20.74 -16.93 3.89
C LEU A 499 -21.07 -17.61 2.56
N ALA A 500 -20.05 -18.04 1.82
CA ALA A 500 -20.21 -18.76 0.56
C ALA A 500 -20.93 -20.09 0.74
N THR A 501 -20.58 -20.85 1.79
CA THR A 501 -21.23 -22.13 2.13
C THR A 501 -22.72 -21.96 2.39
N TYR A 502 -23.09 -21.01 3.25
CA TYR A 502 -24.50 -20.70 3.54
C TYR A 502 -25.24 -20.14 2.32
N SER A 503 -24.57 -19.33 1.51
CA SER A 503 -25.16 -18.81 0.26
C SER A 503 -25.46 -19.91 -0.74
N ILE A 504 -24.58 -20.91 -0.90
CA ILE A 504 -24.83 -22.07 -1.76
C ILE A 504 -25.98 -22.92 -1.22
N LYS A 505 -26.04 -23.13 0.10
CA LYS A 505 -27.13 -23.86 0.76
C LYS A 505 -28.49 -23.21 0.52
N ASN A 506 -28.55 -21.88 0.60
CA ASN A 506 -29.78 -21.09 0.47
C ASN A 506 -30.20 -20.83 -0.99
N SER A 507 -29.32 -21.10 -1.96
CA SER A 507 -29.66 -21.04 -3.39
C SER A 507 -30.64 -22.16 -3.81
N ASP A 508 -31.31 -22.02 -4.96
CA ASP A 508 -32.30 -22.96 -5.52
C ASP A 508 -31.84 -24.43 -5.68
N ASN A 509 -30.56 -24.73 -5.41
CA ASN A 509 -29.96 -26.05 -5.46
C ASN A 509 -29.59 -26.58 -4.06
N LYS A 510 -30.61 -26.82 -3.20
CA LYS A 510 -30.47 -27.43 -1.86
C LYS A 510 -29.75 -28.80 -1.83
N THR A 511 -29.53 -29.43 -2.99
CA THR A 511 -28.98 -30.78 -3.14
C THR A 511 -27.46 -30.85 -3.36
N TRP A 512 -26.78 -29.71 -3.55
CA TRP A 512 -25.33 -29.70 -3.86
C TRP A 512 -24.47 -30.02 -2.64
N LEU A 513 -24.82 -29.49 -1.46
CA LEU A 513 -24.19 -29.82 -0.18
C LEU A 513 -24.95 -30.97 0.48
N LYS A 514 -24.25 -32.04 0.81
CA LYS A 514 -24.78 -33.23 1.50
C LYS A 514 -24.04 -33.44 2.81
N ASN A 515 -24.70 -34.11 3.75
CA ASN A 515 -24.04 -34.53 4.98
C ASN A 515 -22.84 -35.46 4.67
N LYS A 516 -21.75 -35.34 5.43
CA LYS A 516 -20.44 -35.99 5.22
C LYS A 516 -19.67 -35.54 3.98
N ASP A 517 -20.02 -34.39 3.40
CA ASP A 517 -19.21 -33.77 2.37
C ASP A 517 -17.99 -33.06 2.98
N LYS A 518 -16.86 -33.14 2.26
CA LYS A 518 -15.69 -32.30 2.45
C LYS A 518 -15.42 -31.59 1.13
N PHE A 519 -15.31 -30.27 1.16
CA PHE A 519 -15.11 -29.46 -0.06
C PHE A 519 -14.20 -28.27 0.20
N PHE A 520 -13.72 -27.68 -0.89
CA PHE A 520 -12.80 -26.55 -0.86
C PHE A 520 -13.53 -25.27 -1.27
N VAL A 521 -13.17 -24.16 -0.66
CA VAL A 521 -13.55 -22.82 -1.08
C VAL A 521 -12.29 -22.08 -1.50
N LEU A 522 -12.22 -21.71 -2.78
CA LEU A 522 -11.15 -20.92 -3.38
C LEU A 522 -11.65 -19.49 -3.54
N ASP A 523 -11.08 -18.54 -2.80
CA ASP A 523 -11.38 -17.13 -2.97
C ASP A 523 -10.34 -16.46 -3.86
N LEU A 524 -10.78 -15.98 -5.03
CA LEU A 524 -9.93 -15.27 -5.99
C LEU A 524 -10.20 -13.77 -5.99
N ASN A 525 -11.19 -13.29 -5.24
CA ASN A 525 -11.58 -11.90 -5.20
C ASN A 525 -10.77 -11.08 -4.20
N THR A 526 -10.09 -11.74 -3.27
CA THR A 526 -9.21 -11.13 -2.28
C THR A 526 -7.86 -10.74 -2.91
N GLU A 527 -7.17 -9.78 -2.28
CA GLU A 527 -5.84 -9.36 -2.74
C GLU A 527 -4.82 -10.52 -2.75
N ILE A 528 -4.85 -11.33 -1.69
CA ILE A 528 -4.12 -12.59 -1.59
C ILE A 528 -5.17 -13.70 -1.63
N PRO A 529 -5.24 -14.49 -2.71
CA PRO A 529 -6.17 -15.61 -2.80
C PRO A 529 -6.02 -16.58 -1.64
N SER A 530 -7.14 -17.13 -1.16
CA SER A 530 -7.19 -18.08 -0.05
C SER A 530 -7.86 -19.39 -0.48
N ILE A 531 -7.46 -20.49 0.18
CA ILE A 531 -8.13 -21.79 0.05
C ILE A 531 -8.48 -22.28 1.44
N ASN A 532 -9.77 -22.56 1.65
CA ASN A 532 -10.29 -23.08 2.90
C ASN A 532 -10.98 -24.41 2.68
N ILE A 533 -10.96 -25.25 3.72
CA ILE A 533 -11.63 -26.55 3.72
C ILE A 533 -12.85 -26.44 4.62
N ILE A 534 -13.98 -26.94 4.14
CA ILE A 534 -15.22 -27.07 4.91
C ILE A 534 -15.65 -28.54 4.93
N GLU A 535 -15.95 -29.04 6.12
CA GLU A 535 -16.57 -30.36 6.33
C GLU A 535 -18.01 -30.19 6.82
N ILE A 536 -18.91 -31.08 6.39
CA ILE A 536 -20.30 -31.11 6.87
C ILE A 536 -20.51 -32.40 7.63
N GLU A 537 -20.82 -32.30 8.91
CA GLU A 537 -21.13 -33.45 9.77
C GLU A 537 -22.40 -33.16 10.57
N GLU A 538 -23.41 -34.02 10.47
CA GLU A 538 -24.69 -33.89 11.18
C GLU A 538 -25.40 -32.52 10.96
N ASN A 539 -25.24 -31.94 9.75
CA ASN A 539 -25.68 -30.59 9.39
C ASN A 539 -24.97 -29.43 10.13
N ILE A 540 -23.84 -29.71 10.79
CA ILE A 540 -22.91 -28.72 11.32
C ILE A 540 -21.79 -28.53 10.31
N TYR A 541 -21.47 -27.27 10.01
CA TYR A 541 -20.34 -26.91 9.16
C TYR A 541 -19.10 -26.81 10.05
N LYS A 542 -18.05 -27.55 9.72
CA LYS A 542 -16.75 -27.46 10.37
C LYS A 542 -15.78 -26.72 9.46
N HIS A 543 -15.34 -25.54 9.89
CA HIS A 543 -14.41 -24.68 9.20
C HIS A 543 -12.98 -25.06 9.55
N HIS A 544 -12.12 -25.29 8.57
CA HIS A 544 -10.69 -25.47 8.80
C HIS A 544 -9.91 -24.17 8.60
N PRO A 545 -8.73 -24.04 9.23
CA PRO A 545 -7.77 -23.00 8.90
C PRO A 545 -7.46 -22.94 7.40
N ALA A 546 -7.16 -21.75 6.89
CA ALA A 546 -6.74 -21.57 5.51
C ALA A 546 -5.44 -22.32 5.22
N LEU A 547 -5.33 -22.93 4.04
CA LEU A 547 -4.10 -23.59 3.61
C LEU A 547 -2.99 -22.55 3.43
N SER A 548 -1.79 -22.87 3.91
CA SER A 548 -0.65 -21.93 3.83
C SER A 548 -0.11 -21.85 2.40
N LEU A 549 0.43 -20.68 2.01
CA LEU A 549 1.06 -20.51 0.69
C LEU A 549 2.25 -21.46 0.48
N GLU A 550 2.98 -21.84 1.53
CA GLU A 550 4.07 -22.83 1.46
C GLU A 550 3.52 -24.22 1.10
N GLU A 551 2.41 -24.63 1.73
CA GLU A 551 1.70 -25.87 1.39
C GLU A 551 1.07 -25.83 -0.01
N ILE A 552 0.93 -24.66 -0.63
CA ILE A 552 0.44 -24.49 -2.00
C ILE A 552 1.62 -24.49 -3.00
N ASP A 553 2.72 -23.79 -2.72
CA ASP A 553 3.76 -23.39 -3.68
C ASP A 553 5.10 -24.16 -3.61
N GLU A 554 5.23 -25.18 -2.73
CA GLU A 554 6.48 -25.91 -2.41
C GLU A 554 7.35 -26.44 -3.60
N GLU A 555 6.88 -26.39 -4.86
CA GLU A 555 7.61 -26.83 -6.06
C GLU A 555 7.79 -25.76 -7.17
N ASN A 556 7.72 -24.45 -6.87
CA ASN A 556 8.02 -23.36 -7.84
C ASN A 556 7.20 -23.39 -9.16
N SER A 557 6.04 -24.07 -9.22
CA SER A 557 5.43 -24.40 -10.53
C SER A 557 4.09 -23.74 -10.86
N VAL A 558 3.34 -23.13 -9.92
CA VAL A 558 2.17 -22.26 -10.20
C VAL A 558 1.94 -21.29 -9.03
N ASN A 559 1.96 -19.99 -9.28
CA ASN A 559 1.69 -18.96 -8.27
C ASN A 559 0.18 -18.63 -8.22
N ILE A 560 -0.51 -18.95 -7.11
CA ILE A 560 -1.94 -18.67 -6.94
C ILE A 560 -2.29 -17.19 -7.09
N ASN A 561 -1.34 -16.27 -6.85
CA ASN A 561 -1.57 -14.83 -7.00
C ASN A 561 -1.77 -14.40 -8.47
N GLU A 562 -1.28 -15.18 -9.43
CA GLU A 562 -1.47 -14.90 -10.87
C GLU A 562 -2.93 -14.99 -11.31
N ILE A 563 -3.74 -15.78 -10.60
CA ILE A 563 -5.17 -15.94 -10.85
C ILE A 563 -6.06 -15.09 -9.93
N SER A 564 -5.49 -14.13 -9.18
CA SER A 564 -6.27 -13.21 -8.35
C SER A 564 -7.06 -12.18 -9.20
N LEU A 565 -8.12 -11.61 -8.62
CA LEU A 565 -8.85 -10.47 -9.20
C LEU A 565 -7.93 -9.27 -9.43
N LYS A 566 -6.99 -9.00 -8.51
CA LYS A 566 -5.99 -7.93 -8.67
C LYS A 566 -5.13 -8.14 -9.92
N SER A 567 -4.64 -9.35 -10.14
CA SER A 567 -3.90 -9.73 -11.35
C SER A 567 -4.75 -9.60 -12.61
N PHE A 568 -6.03 -10.01 -12.55
CA PHE A 568 -6.97 -9.85 -13.66
C PHE A 568 -7.17 -8.38 -14.05
N LEU A 569 -7.41 -7.51 -13.06
CA LEU A 569 -7.59 -6.07 -13.27
C LEU A 569 -6.32 -5.41 -13.81
N ARG A 570 -5.14 -5.82 -13.31
CA ARG A 570 -3.85 -5.33 -13.79
C ARG A 570 -3.62 -5.69 -15.25
N LYS A 571 -3.85 -6.95 -15.62
CA LYS A 571 -3.71 -7.42 -16.99
C LYS A 571 -4.67 -6.69 -17.93
N TYR A 572 -5.90 -6.42 -17.50
CA TYR A 572 -6.85 -5.60 -18.26
C TYR A 572 -6.32 -4.20 -18.51
N LEU A 573 -5.81 -3.54 -17.48
CA LEU A 573 -5.25 -2.20 -17.62
C LEU A 573 -4.07 -2.18 -18.59
N GLU A 574 -3.14 -3.13 -18.48
CA GLU A 574 -1.96 -3.22 -19.34
C GLU A 574 -2.34 -3.42 -20.82
N GLU A 575 -3.25 -4.34 -21.11
CA GLU A 575 -3.73 -4.56 -22.48
C GLU A 575 -4.51 -3.35 -23.02
N TYR A 576 -5.27 -2.66 -22.17
CA TYR A 576 -5.96 -1.41 -22.52
C TYR A 576 -4.97 -0.30 -22.87
N ILE A 577 -3.94 -0.11 -22.04
CA ILE A 577 -2.89 0.88 -22.25
C ILE A 577 -2.17 0.62 -23.59
N ILE A 578 -1.83 -0.63 -23.88
CA ILE A 578 -1.19 -1.03 -25.15
C ILE A 578 -2.12 -0.78 -26.33
N SER A 579 -3.38 -1.22 -26.25
CA SER A 579 -4.34 -1.13 -27.37
C SER A 579 -4.67 0.31 -27.78
N TYR A 580 -4.62 1.24 -26.82
CA TYR A 580 -4.93 2.65 -27.05
C TYR A 580 -3.70 3.57 -27.01
N ASN A 581 -2.48 2.99 -26.99
CA ASN A 581 -1.20 3.71 -26.99
C ASN A 581 -1.11 4.83 -25.92
N ILE A 582 -1.46 4.46 -24.69
CA ILE A 582 -1.47 5.36 -23.53
C ILE A 582 -0.11 5.31 -22.83
N GLU A 583 0.42 6.44 -22.40
CA GLU A 583 1.59 6.48 -21.51
C GLU A 583 1.14 6.53 -20.04
N MET A 584 1.58 5.58 -19.23
CA MET A 584 1.26 5.50 -17.80
C MET A 584 2.37 4.77 -17.04
N ASN A 585 2.85 5.35 -15.93
CA ASN A 585 3.89 4.73 -15.09
C ASN A 585 3.33 3.69 -14.10
N GLU A 586 4.19 2.88 -13.48
CA GLU A 586 3.75 1.80 -12.58
C GLU A 586 3.02 2.31 -11.32
N ASN A 587 3.39 3.49 -10.78
CA ASN A 587 2.68 4.05 -9.63
C ASN A 587 1.25 4.47 -9.99
N GLU A 588 1.04 5.06 -11.16
CA GLU A 588 -0.27 5.40 -11.69
C GLU A 588 -1.14 4.15 -11.90
N LYS A 589 -0.57 3.07 -12.45
CA LYS A 589 -1.28 1.79 -12.62
C LYS A 589 -1.72 1.21 -11.28
N ASN A 590 -0.81 1.13 -10.31
CA ASN A 590 -1.10 0.59 -8.99
C ASN A 590 -2.19 1.40 -8.29
N ASN A 591 -2.08 2.73 -8.31
CA ASN A 591 -3.09 3.62 -7.74
C ASN A 591 -4.46 3.46 -8.41
N LEU A 592 -4.50 3.30 -9.73
CA LEU A 592 -5.76 3.12 -10.46
C LEU A 592 -6.43 1.78 -10.13
N ILE A 593 -5.66 0.70 -10.00
CA ILE A 593 -6.18 -0.61 -9.57
C ILE A 593 -6.69 -0.53 -8.13
N SER A 594 -5.93 0.08 -7.23
CA SER A 594 -6.27 0.26 -5.81
C SER A 594 -7.51 1.12 -5.59
N SER A 595 -7.73 2.15 -6.42
CA SER A 595 -8.90 3.04 -6.30
C SER A 595 -10.28 2.38 -6.52
N GLY A 596 -10.31 1.15 -7.04
CA GLY A 596 -11.54 0.46 -7.42
C GLY A 596 -12.17 0.92 -8.74
N LYS A 597 -11.58 1.93 -9.41
CA LYS A 597 -12.13 2.52 -10.65
C LYS A 597 -12.17 1.50 -11.79
N ILE A 598 -11.11 0.69 -11.96
CA ILE A 598 -11.06 -0.33 -13.03
C ILE A 598 -12.13 -1.40 -12.82
N TYR A 599 -12.27 -1.92 -11.60
CA TYR A 599 -13.32 -2.88 -11.27
C TYR A 599 -14.70 -2.31 -11.56
N LYS A 600 -14.95 -1.03 -11.23
CA LYS A 600 -16.23 -0.37 -11.53
C LYS A 600 -16.49 -0.24 -13.04
N VAL A 601 -15.47 -0.06 -13.87
CA VAL A 601 -15.61 -0.06 -15.35
C VAL A 601 -15.98 -1.46 -15.86
N ILE A 602 -15.33 -2.50 -15.35
CA ILE A 602 -15.49 -3.87 -15.87
C ILE A 602 -16.76 -4.53 -15.34
N PHE A 603 -17.02 -4.41 -14.03
CA PHE A 603 -18.06 -5.15 -13.29
C PHE A 603 -19.17 -4.26 -12.72
N GLY A 604 -18.96 -2.94 -12.63
CA GLY A 604 -19.93 -1.99 -12.08
C GLY A 604 -20.89 -1.41 -13.12
N ASN A 605 -21.75 -0.48 -12.67
CA ASN A 605 -22.72 0.21 -13.53
C ASN A 605 -22.14 1.42 -14.27
N LYS A 606 -20.90 1.83 -13.95
CA LYS A 606 -20.24 3.01 -14.52
C LYS A 606 -19.58 2.67 -15.84
N ARG A 607 -19.79 3.50 -16.85
CA ARG A 607 -19.34 3.21 -18.22
C ARG A 607 -17.98 3.82 -18.57
N ARG A 608 -17.54 4.92 -17.95
CA ARG A 608 -16.33 5.68 -18.36
C ARG A 608 -15.66 6.46 -17.22
N TYR A 609 -14.32 6.52 -17.20
CA TYR A 609 -13.52 7.47 -16.38
C TYR A 609 -12.61 8.33 -17.27
N LEU A 610 -12.45 9.62 -16.96
CA LEU A 610 -11.56 10.54 -17.68
C LEU A 610 -10.15 10.52 -17.06
N ILE A 611 -9.13 10.38 -17.92
CA ILE A 611 -7.73 10.23 -17.49
C ILE A 611 -6.99 11.57 -17.61
N ASN A 612 -6.01 11.85 -16.74
CA ASN A 612 -5.31 13.14 -16.68
C ASN A 612 -4.74 13.53 -18.05
N ASN A 613 -4.74 14.84 -18.31
CA ASN A 613 -4.58 15.52 -19.60
C ASN A 613 -5.84 15.59 -20.49
N LYS A 614 -6.99 15.04 -20.06
CA LYS A 614 -8.27 15.09 -20.79
C LYS A 614 -8.22 14.50 -22.21
N THR A 615 -7.25 13.61 -22.48
CA THR A 615 -7.02 13.08 -23.83
C THR A 615 -7.78 11.80 -24.13
N PHE A 616 -8.21 11.03 -23.12
CA PHE A 616 -8.89 9.73 -23.33
C PHE A 616 -9.77 9.29 -22.15
N TYR A 617 -10.66 8.33 -22.42
CA TYR A 617 -11.56 7.70 -21.44
C TYR A 617 -11.16 6.24 -21.21
N LEU A 618 -11.19 5.78 -19.97
CA LEU A 618 -11.21 4.36 -19.62
C LEU A 618 -12.64 3.86 -19.69
N GLU A 619 -12.95 3.03 -20.68
CA GLU A 619 -14.24 2.38 -20.82
C GLU A 619 -14.09 0.86 -20.89
N LYS A 620 -15.22 0.15 -20.74
CA LYS A 620 -15.21 -1.30 -20.84
C LYS A 620 -15.01 -1.70 -22.31
N ASN A 621 -13.89 -2.37 -22.60
CA ASN A 621 -13.59 -2.97 -23.88
C ASN A 621 -13.80 -4.49 -23.79
N GLU A 622 -14.82 -5.00 -24.49
CA GLU A 622 -15.19 -6.42 -24.45
C GLU A 622 -14.15 -7.31 -25.15
N GLU A 623 -13.47 -6.85 -26.20
CA GLU A 623 -12.45 -7.64 -26.91
C GLU A 623 -11.24 -7.94 -26.01
N ILE A 624 -10.75 -6.91 -25.33
CA ILE A 624 -9.67 -7.05 -24.33
C ILE A 624 -10.12 -7.96 -23.19
N LEU A 625 -11.36 -7.79 -22.73
CA LEU A 625 -11.91 -8.59 -21.64
C LEU A 625 -12.05 -10.08 -22.02
N GLU A 626 -12.49 -10.40 -23.24
CA GLU A 626 -12.58 -11.77 -23.75
C GLU A 626 -11.20 -12.42 -23.86
N LYS A 627 -10.20 -11.70 -24.39
CA LYS A 627 -8.81 -12.17 -24.48
C LYS A 627 -8.28 -12.57 -23.09
N ILE A 628 -8.44 -11.71 -22.09
CA ILE A 628 -7.92 -11.93 -20.74
C ILE A 628 -8.68 -13.04 -20.02
N LYS A 629 -10.00 -13.14 -20.23
CA LYS A 629 -10.80 -14.24 -19.67
C LYS A 629 -10.30 -15.60 -20.13
N ILE A 630 -9.90 -15.75 -21.40
CA ILE A 630 -9.38 -17.02 -21.94
C ILE A 630 -8.02 -17.37 -21.28
N GLU A 631 -7.14 -16.39 -21.13
CA GLU A 631 -5.84 -16.55 -20.47
C GLU A 631 -6.01 -16.98 -19.00
N PHE A 632 -6.81 -16.23 -18.22
CA PHE A 632 -7.07 -16.54 -16.81
C PHE A 632 -7.82 -17.85 -16.62
N HIS A 633 -8.72 -18.20 -17.54
CA HIS A 633 -9.39 -19.51 -17.55
C HIS A 633 -8.35 -20.63 -17.65
N SER A 634 -7.40 -20.52 -18.57
CA SER A 634 -6.35 -21.52 -18.80
C SER A 634 -5.43 -21.66 -17.58
N ASN A 635 -5.02 -20.53 -16.99
CA ASN A 635 -4.18 -20.51 -15.79
C ASN A 635 -4.89 -21.14 -14.58
N LEU A 636 -6.18 -20.84 -14.39
CA LEU A 636 -6.99 -21.43 -13.32
C LEU A 636 -7.14 -22.95 -13.51
N LEU A 637 -7.36 -23.44 -14.74
CA LEU A 637 -7.43 -24.88 -15.01
C LEU A 637 -6.12 -25.59 -14.66
N ASN A 638 -4.98 -24.99 -15.02
CA ASN A 638 -3.66 -25.53 -14.70
C ASN A 638 -3.44 -25.59 -13.19
N PHE A 639 -3.79 -24.51 -12.48
CA PHE A 639 -3.73 -24.46 -11.01
C PHE A 639 -4.58 -25.56 -10.36
N ILE A 640 -5.86 -25.66 -10.73
CA ILE A 640 -6.79 -26.64 -10.14
C ILE A 640 -6.29 -28.08 -10.38
N LYS A 641 -5.79 -28.41 -11.57
CA LYS A 641 -5.25 -29.75 -11.87
C LYS A 641 -4.13 -30.13 -10.91
N LYS A 642 -3.11 -29.27 -10.79
CA LYS A 642 -1.97 -29.52 -9.89
C LYS A 642 -2.37 -29.54 -8.42
N PHE A 643 -3.27 -28.66 -8.00
CA PHE A 643 -3.79 -28.61 -6.64
C PHE A 643 -4.46 -29.96 -6.27
N LEU A 644 -5.31 -30.50 -7.14
CA LEU A 644 -5.98 -31.78 -6.89
C LEU A 644 -5.00 -32.96 -6.84
N ASP A 645 -4.02 -33.00 -7.75
CA ASP A 645 -3.01 -34.06 -7.79
C ASP A 645 -2.20 -34.09 -6.49
N LYS A 646 -1.86 -32.91 -5.95
CA LYS A 646 -1.13 -32.76 -4.69
C LYS A 646 -1.90 -33.31 -3.49
N PHE A 647 -3.19 -32.98 -3.37
CA PHE A 647 -3.99 -33.32 -2.19
C PHE A 647 -4.74 -34.66 -2.29
N ARG A 648 -4.59 -35.44 -3.37
CA ARG A 648 -5.21 -36.77 -3.58
C ARG A 648 -6.71 -36.81 -3.27
N ILE A 649 -7.45 -35.79 -3.68
CA ILE A 649 -8.85 -35.59 -3.29
C ILE A 649 -9.79 -36.53 -4.07
N GLU A 650 -10.43 -37.48 -3.38
CA GLU A 650 -11.34 -38.49 -3.98
C GLU A 650 -12.68 -37.92 -4.48
N LYS A 651 -13.22 -36.86 -3.85
CA LYS A 651 -14.46 -36.17 -4.25
C LYS A 651 -14.20 -34.70 -4.56
N LYS A 652 -14.37 -34.31 -5.82
CA LYS A 652 -13.90 -33.01 -6.33
C LYS A 652 -14.96 -31.89 -6.28
N LYS A 653 -15.43 -31.53 -5.08
CA LYS A 653 -16.32 -30.36 -4.88
C LYS A 653 -15.50 -29.10 -4.58
N LEU A 654 -15.72 -28.05 -5.36
CA LEU A 654 -15.01 -26.77 -5.23
C LEU A 654 -16.00 -25.62 -5.39
N ILE A 655 -15.98 -24.68 -4.45
CA ILE A 655 -16.63 -23.38 -4.57
C ILE A 655 -15.55 -22.36 -4.94
N ILE A 656 -15.79 -21.52 -5.94
CA ILE A 656 -14.88 -20.46 -6.34
C ILE A 656 -15.59 -19.11 -6.21
N ILE A 657 -15.06 -18.22 -5.37
CA ILE A 657 -15.52 -16.84 -5.26
C ILE A 657 -14.73 -16.01 -6.28
N SER A 658 -15.40 -15.52 -7.32
CA SER A 658 -14.75 -14.74 -8.38
C SER A 658 -15.73 -13.90 -9.21
N ASP A 659 -15.43 -12.60 -9.34
CA ASP A 659 -16.21 -11.68 -10.16
C ASP A 659 -15.90 -11.74 -11.66
N TYR A 660 -14.77 -12.30 -12.07
CA TYR A 660 -14.41 -12.40 -13.48
C TYR A 660 -14.79 -13.75 -14.15
N LEU A 661 -15.06 -14.80 -13.37
CA LEU A 661 -15.45 -16.13 -13.90
C LEU A 661 -16.95 -16.25 -14.24
N HIS A 662 -17.32 -17.05 -15.25
CA HIS A 662 -18.74 -17.27 -15.58
C HIS A 662 -19.44 -18.27 -14.63
N ARG A 663 -20.78 -18.15 -14.47
CA ARG A 663 -21.61 -18.95 -13.53
C ARG A 663 -21.65 -20.46 -13.78
N LYS A 664 -21.23 -20.94 -14.96
CA LYS A 664 -21.16 -22.36 -15.30
C LYS A 664 -19.73 -22.71 -15.67
N TYR A 665 -19.04 -23.40 -14.76
CA TYR A 665 -17.70 -23.96 -14.96
C TYR A 665 -17.82 -25.47 -14.81
N VAL A 666 -17.46 -26.22 -15.85
CA VAL A 666 -17.43 -27.68 -15.82
C VAL A 666 -16.03 -28.11 -16.22
N ILE A 667 -15.32 -28.72 -15.29
CA ILE A 667 -14.08 -29.46 -15.54
C ILE A 667 -14.45 -30.93 -15.46
N GLU A 668 -13.98 -31.76 -16.39
CA GLU A 668 -14.26 -33.20 -16.40
C GLU A 668 -14.04 -33.81 -15.00
N ASN A 669 -15.06 -34.56 -14.51
CA ASN A 669 -15.09 -35.20 -13.19
C ASN A 669 -15.08 -34.26 -11.95
N MET A 670 -15.34 -32.95 -12.09
CA MET A 670 -15.53 -32.02 -10.95
C MET A 670 -16.93 -31.41 -10.84
N PHE A 671 -17.37 -31.17 -9.60
CA PHE A 671 -18.53 -30.32 -9.31
C PHE A 671 -18.04 -28.96 -8.84
N ILE A 672 -17.98 -27.98 -9.75
CA ILE A 672 -17.54 -26.61 -9.42
C ILE A 672 -18.75 -25.70 -9.37
N LYS A 673 -18.83 -24.88 -8.32
CA LYS A 673 -19.75 -23.74 -8.27
C LYS A 673 -18.96 -22.45 -8.20
N THR A 674 -19.22 -21.54 -9.13
CA THR A 674 -18.68 -20.19 -9.10
C THR A 674 -19.72 -19.25 -8.47
N MET A 675 -19.25 -18.30 -7.69
CA MET A 675 -20.06 -17.34 -6.95
C MET A 675 -19.47 -15.93 -7.14
N LYS A 676 -20.35 -14.95 -7.30
CA LYS A 676 -20.00 -13.53 -7.32
C LYS A 676 -19.92 -12.95 -5.93
N GLU A 677 -19.14 -11.89 -5.76
CA GLU A 677 -18.97 -11.21 -4.49
C GLU A 677 -20.29 -10.82 -3.82
N LYS A 678 -21.20 -10.25 -4.61
CA LYS A 678 -22.55 -9.85 -4.14
C LYS A 678 -23.41 -11.01 -3.64
N GLU A 679 -23.14 -12.23 -4.11
CA GLU A 679 -23.92 -13.42 -3.75
C GLU A 679 -23.58 -13.94 -2.35
N LEU A 680 -22.45 -13.53 -1.75
CA LEU A 680 -22.08 -13.86 -0.36
C LEU A 680 -23.12 -13.39 0.67
N SER A 681 -23.84 -12.32 0.34
CA SER A 681 -24.90 -11.75 1.19
C SER A 681 -26.07 -12.71 1.42
N LEU A 682 -26.29 -13.68 0.52
CA LEU A 682 -27.39 -14.64 0.61
C LEU A 682 -27.25 -15.60 1.81
N GLY A 683 -26.05 -15.73 2.35
CA GLY A 683 -25.78 -16.54 3.54
C GLY A 683 -26.12 -15.85 4.87
N LYS A 684 -26.35 -14.53 4.87
CA LYS A 684 -26.45 -13.75 6.12
C LYS A 684 -27.64 -14.13 7.00
N GLU A 685 -28.79 -14.41 6.40
CA GLU A 685 -30.07 -14.52 7.13
C GLU A 685 -30.04 -15.69 8.12
N GLU A 686 -29.61 -16.87 7.67
CA GLU A 686 -29.50 -18.06 8.53
C GLU A 686 -28.44 -17.86 9.64
N ILE A 687 -27.32 -17.21 9.32
CA ILE A 687 -26.28 -16.91 10.31
C ILE A 687 -26.82 -15.98 11.40
N ILE A 688 -27.48 -14.90 11.02
CA ILE A 688 -28.09 -13.93 11.95
C ILE A 688 -29.17 -14.60 12.81
N GLU A 689 -30.02 -15.44 12.22
CA GLU A 689 -31.04 -16.19 12.96
C GLU A 689 -30.41 -17.12 14.01
N LYS A 690 -29.30 -17.78 13.67
CA LYS A 690 -28.56 -18.61 14.63
C LYS A 690 -27.95 -17.79 15.76
N ILE A 691 -27.38 -16.61 15.47
CA ILE A 691 -26.85 -15.67 16.48
C ILE A 691 -27.96 -15.27 17.46
N LYS A 692 -29.12 -14.83 16.95
CA LYS A 692 -30.27 -14.42 17.76
C LYS A 692 -30.77 -15.52 18.70
N ASN A 693 -30.72 -16.76 18.25
CA ASN A 693 -31.15 -17.93 19.01
C ASN A 693 -30.04 -18.51 19.91
N GLY A 694 -28.84 -17.92 19.95
CA GLY A 694 -27.70 -18.42 20.71
C GLY A 694 -27.21 -19.79 20.24
N LYS A 695 -27.43 -20.13 18.95
CA LYS A 695 -27.01 -21.39 18.33
C LYS A 695 -25.68 -21.21 17.58
N THR A 696 -24.91 -22.30 17.47
CA THR A 696 -23.68 -22.34 16.69
C THR A 696 -23.95 -22.20 15.18
N PRO A 697 -23.38 -21.18 14.49
CA PRO A 697 -23.43 -21.10 13.04
C PRO A 697 -22.40 -22.03 12.38
N TRP A 698 -21.25 -22.30 12.98
CA TRP A 698 -20.29 -23.31 12.52
C TRP A 698 -19.38 -23.73 13.69
N ASN A 699 -18.68 -24.84 13.52
CA ASN A 699 -17.59 -25.22 14.39
C ASN A 699 -16.27 -24.84 13.74
N GLU A 700 -15.34 -24.32 14.52
CA GLU A 700 -14.03 -23.88 14.04
C GLU A 700 -12.98 -24.90 14.47
N TYR A 701 -12.26 -25.50 13.51
CA TYR A 701 -11.03 -26.20 13.82
C TYR A 701 -9.99 -25.15 14.20
N LEU A 702 -9.61 -25.15 15.46
CA LEU A 702 -8.57 -24.26 15.92
C LEU A 702 -7.21 -24.80 15.47
N PRO A 703 -6.25 -23.91 15.18
CA PRO A 703 -4.91 -24.35 14.85
C PRO A 703 -4.32 -25.15 16.01
N ASN A 704 -3.51 -26.16 15.72
CA ASN A 704 -2.82 -26.89 16.78
C ASN A 704 -1.90 -25.92 17.53
N LEU A 705 -2.17 -25.74 18.83
CA LEU A 705 -1.40 -24.87 19.72
C LEU A 705 -0.83 -25.69 20.87
N SER A 706 0.44 -25.46 21.20
CA SER A 706 1.09 -26.10 22.33
C SER A 706 2.04 -25.14 23.04
N LEU A 707 2.14 -25.23 24.36
CA LEU A 707 3.19 -24.56 25.13
C LEU A 707 4.39 -25.49 25.24
N GLU A 708 5.57 -25.00 24.95
CA GLU A 708 6.78 -25.75 25.27
C GLU A 708 7.12 -25.58 26.75
N THR A 709 7.25 -26.71 27.42
CA THR A 709 7.59 -26.83 28.83
C THR A 709 8.55 -28.01 29.02
N ILE A 710 8.93 -28.26 30.26
CA ILE A 710 9.73 -29.41 30.66
C ILE A 710 8.84 -30.36 31.44
N LYS A 711 8.78 -31.62 31.00
CA LYS A 711 8.05 -32.70 31.66
C LYS A 711 8.94 -33.93 31.75
N ASP A 712 9.04 -34.50 32.95
CA ASP A 712 9.84 -35.69 33.23
C ASP A 712 11.26 -35.62 32.63
N GLY A 713 12.01 -34.53 32.83
CA GLY A 713 13.38 -34.49 32.29
C GLY A 713 13.51 -34.10 30.83
N HIS A 714 12.41 -33.84 30.09
CA HIS A 714 12.44 -33.70 28.63
C HIS A 714 11.67 -32.47 28.12
N PHE A 715 12.05 -32.00 26.92
CA PHE A 715 11.30 -30.97 26.22
C PHE A 715 9.94 -31.54 25.83
N TYR A 716 8.88 -30.87 26.25
CA TYR A 716 7.52 -31.33 26.09
C TYR A 716 6.65 -30.21 25.56
N ASN A 717 5.86 -30.54 24.53
CA ASN A 717 4.85 -29.63 24.01
C ASN A 717 3.52 -29.99 24.66
N LEU A 718 3.13 -29.21 25.66
CA LEU A 718 1.84 -29.30 26.32
C LEU A 718 0.78 -28.79 25.35
N GLU A 719 -0.06 -29.69 24.84
CA GLU A 719 -1.10 -29.36 23.86
C GLU A 719 -2.19 -28.51 24.51
N LEU A 720 -2.27 -27.24 24.08
CA LEU A 720 -3.37 -26.35 24.43
C LEU A 720 -4.59 -26.61 23.54
N ILE A 721 -4.35 -26.92 22.26
CA ILE A 721 -5.39 -27.18 21.28
C ILE A 721 -4.90 -28.36 20.45
N LYS A 722 -5.63 -29.47 20.49
CA LYS A 722 -5.22 -30.68 19.80
C LYS A 722 -5.42 -30.56 18.30
N LYS A 723 -4.64 -31.34 17.54
CA LYS A 723 -4.85 -31.48 16.11
C LYS A 723 -6.26 -32.01 15.82
N ASN A 724 -6.97 -31.36 14.89
CA ASN A 724 -8.36 -31.67 14.53
C ASN A 724 -9.34 -31.51 15.70
N GLN A 725 -9.05 -30.64 16.66
CA GLN A 725 -10.04 -30.24 17.65
C GLN A 725 -10.86 -29.07 17.10
N ASP A 726 -12.16 -29.29 16.91
CA ASP A 726 -13.11 -28.23 16.61
C ASP A 726 -13.78 -27.70 17.88
N VAL A 727 -14.16 -26.42 17.84
CA VAL A 727 -14.93 -25.76 18.90
C VAL A 727 -16.21 -25.18 18.31
N GLU A 728 -17.31 -25.28 19.05
CA GLU A 728 -18.56 -24.66 18.65
C GLU A 728 -18.44 -23.13 18.72
N ILE A 729 -18.71 -22.44 17.61
CA ILE A 729 -18.69 -20.97 17.61
C ILE A 729 -20.04 -20.44 18.00
N ILE A 730 -20.17 -20.03 19.26
CA ILE A 730 -21.29 -19.20 19.70
C ILE A 730 -20.82 -17.75 19.71
N LEU A 731 -21.19 -17.00 18.66
CA LEU A 731 -20.76 -15.62 18.47
C LEU A 731 -21.10 -14.74 19.69
N GLY A 732 -20.08 -14.08 20.24
CA GLY A 732 -20.19 -13.25 21.44
C GLY A 732 -20.10 -13.99 22.78
N LYS A 733 -19.84 -15.30 22.78
CA LYS A 733 -19.58 -16.09 24.00
C LYS A 733 -18.17 -16.68 23.99
N GLU A 734 -17.58 -16.75 25.17
CA GLU A 734 -16.32 -17.45 25.41
C GLU A 734 -16.57 -18.97 25.49
N GLN A 735 -15.69 -19.74 24.88
CA GLN A 735 -15.65 -21.20 24.92
C GLN A 735 -14.47 -21.64 25.78
N ILE A 736 -14.72 -22.56 26.71
CA ILE A 736 -13.69 -23.08 27.61
C ILE A 736 -13.23 -24.43 27.08
N ILE A 737 -11.94 -24.54 26.79
CA ILE A 737 -11.27 -25.78 26.44
C ILE A 737 -10.44 -26.21 27.64
N ASN A 738 -10.88 -27.29 28.30
CA ASN A 738 -10.16 -27.86 29.43
C ASN A 738 -8.95 -28.65 28.95
N ILE A 739 -7.79 -28.34 29.52
CA ILE A 739 -6.56 -29.05 29.20
C ILE A 739 -6.35 -30.15 30.22
N ASN A 740 -6.35 -31.40 29.75
CA ASN A 740 -6.18 -32.60 30.59
C ASN A 740 -4.71 -32.86 30.93
N GLU A 741 -3.92 -31.81 31.07
CA GLU A 741 -2.49 -31.87 31.35
C GLU A 741 -2.09 -30.81 32.36
N GLU A 742 -1.12 -31.18 33.20
CA GLU A 742 -0.57 -30.33 34.24
C GLU A 742 0.64 -29.55 33.69
N LEU A 743 0.71 -28.26 34.02
CA LEU A 743 1.85 -27.39 33.80
C LEU A 743 2.59 -27.19 35.13
N LEU A 744 3.92 -27.27 35.11
CA LEU A 744 4.75 -27.01 36.26
C LEU A 744 5.28 -25.56 36.23
N LEU A 745 4.99 -24.79 37.27
CA LEU A 745 5.56 -23.45 37.47
C LEU A 745 6.83 -23.56 38.33
N PRO A 746 8.02 -23.17 37.83
CA PRO A 746 9.28 -23.27 38.57
C PRO A 746 9.35 -22.35 39.80
N LYS A 747 10.06 -22.80 40.84
CA LYS A 747 10.46 -22.01 42.01
C LYS A 747 11.46 -20.92 41.65
N ASP A 748 11.61 -19.92 42.53
CA ASP A 748 12.62 -18.85 42.47
C ASP A 748 12.52 -17.88 41.25
N GLU A 749 11.57 -18.08 40.34
CA GLU A 749 11.33 -17.23 39.17
C GLU A 749 10.37 -16.07 39.47
N LYS A 750 10.75 -14.84 39.08
CA LYS A 750 9.89 -13.63 39.26
C LYS A 750 8.83 -13.48 38.18
N ILE A 751 9.12 -13.95 36.97
CA ILE A 751 8.23 -13.92 35.81
C ILE A 751 8.46 -15.21 35.04
N ILE A 752 7.42 -16.01 34.85
CA ILE A 752 7.54 -17.31 34.18
C ILE A 752 7.02 -17.16 32.75
N LYS A 753 7.77 -17.66 31.76
CA LYS A 753 7.41 -17.55 30.34
C LYS A 753 7.48 -18.92 29.67
N PHE A 754 6.41 -19.29 28.97
CA PHE A 754 6.37 -20.51 28.16
C PHE A 754 6.25 -20.14 26.67
N PRO A 755 7.15 -20.61 25.80
CA PRO A 755 7.03 -20.38 24.36
C PRO A 755 5.75 -21.02 23.81
N LEU A 756 5.02 -20.29 22.96
CA LEU A 756 3.88 -20.81 22.21
C LEU A 756 4.33 -21.37 20.87
N TYR A 757 3.97 -22.62 20.60
CA TYR A 757 4.15 -23.27 19.33
C TYR A 757 2.79 -23.45 18.64
N SER A 758 2.76 -23.17 17.34
CA SER A 758 1.61 -23.40 16.46
C SER A 758 2.08 -24.11 15.21
N GLN A 759 1.48 -25.27 14.87
CA GLN A 759 1.86 -26.01 13.66
C GLN A 759 1.38 -25.32 12.37
N ASP A 760 0.28 -24.57 12.43
CA ASP A 760 -0.40 -24.03 11.24
C ASP A 760 0.04 -22.61 10.88
N SER A 761 0.93 -22.01 11.66
CA SER A 761 1.22 -20.60 11.50
C SER A 761 2.51 -20.37 10.70
N ASN A 762 2.33 -19.79 9.53
CA ASN A 762 3.20 -18.75 8.97
C ASN A 762 3.36 -17.54 9.94
N ASN A 763 3.19 -17.69 11.26
CA ASN A 763 3.29 -16.59 12.20
C ASN A 763 4.71 -16.06 12.15
N LYS A 764 4.81 -14.87 11.58
CA LYS A 764 5.95 -14.00 11.61
C LYS A 764 6.30 -13.55 13.06
N LYS A 765 5.63 -14.03 14.09
CA LYS A 765 5.72 -13.50 15.45
C LYS A 765 5.88 -14.64 16.47
N LEU A 766 6.74 -14.41 17.45
CA LEU A 766 7.08 -15.36 18.51
C LEU A 766 6.33 -14.97 19.77
N TYR A 767 5.28 -15.72 20.08
CA TYR A 767 4.47 -15.49 21.26
C TYR A 767 4.95 -16.35 22.42
N PHE A 768 4.97 -15.75 23.61
CA PHE A 768 5.17 -16.43 24.87
C PHE A 768 3.93 -16.23 25.72
N LEU A 769 3.53 -17.27 26.44
CA LEU A 769 2.64 -17.13 27.58
C LEU A 769 3.47 -16.61 28.75
N GLU A 770 3.34 -15.33 29.07
CA GLU A 770 3.90 -14.75 30.28
C GLU A 770 2.90 -14.93 31.43
N ILE A 771 3.37 -15.49 32.54
CA ILE A 771 2.60 -15.65 33.77
C ILE A 771 3.22 -14.73 34.82
N ARG A 772 2.38 -13.99 35.51
CA ARG A 772 2.73 -13.16 36.67
C ARG A 772 1.83 -13.52 37.84
N SER A 773 2.37 -13.43 39.05
CA SER A 773 1.60 -13.62 40.27
C SER A 773 2.28 -12.90 41.42
N ASP A 774 1.48 -12.42 42.37
CA ASP A 774 1.97 -11.91 43.66
C ASP A 774 2.62 -13.03 44.51
N LEU A 775 2.42 -14.30 44.11
CA LEU A 775 3.07 -15.46 44.71
C LEU A 775 4.52 -15.65 44.22
N PHE A 776 4.95 -14.91 43.19
CA PHE A 776 6.30 -15.05 42.64
C PHE A 776 7.32 -14.18 43.40
N PRO A 777 8.53 -14.68 43.68
CA PRO A 777 9.04 -16.01 43.35
C PRO A 777 8.46 -17.12 44.25
N LEU A 778 8.10 -18.26 43.64
CA LEU A 778 7.58 -19.42 44.37
C LEU A 778 8.69 -20.06 45.22
N LYS A 779 8.35 -20.57 46.42
CA LYS A 779 9.30 -21.29 47.29
C LYS A 779 9.60 -22.72 46.81
N GLU A 780 8.63 -23.33 46.15
CA GLU A 780 8.67 -24.68 45.60
C GLU A 780 7.89 -24.71 44.29
N ASN A 781 8.14 -25.71 43.45
CA ASN A 781 7.47 -25.81 42.15
C ASN A 781 5.96 -26.01 42.36
N LEU A 782 5.13 -25.29 41.62
CA LEU A 782 3.67 -25.34 41.73
C LEU A 782 3.06 -26.01 40.49
N VAL A 783 2.25 -27.04 40.71
CA VAL A 783 1.51 -27.73 39.64
C VAL A 783 0.17 -27.04 39.41
N VAL A 784 -0.13 -26.73 38.14
CA VAL A 784 -1.35 -26.02 37.74
C VAL A 784 -1.98 -26.66 36.51
N ASN A 785 -3.31 -26.62 36.41
CA ASN A 785 -4.07 -27.01 35.22
C ASN A 785 -4.37 -25.77 34.38
N LEU A 786 -4.45 -25.95 33.06
CA LEU A 786 -4.73 -24.87 32.12
C LEU A 786 -6.17 -24.96 31.59
N GLU A 787 -6.78 -23.80 31.44
CA GLU A 787 -8.00 -23.64 30.65
C GLU A 787 -7.76 -22.62 29.55
N VAL A 788 -7.95 -23.04 28.30
CA VAL A 788 -7.91 -22.12 27.17
C VAL A 788 -9.31 -21.56 26.99
N ILE A 789 -9.44 -20.26 27.13
CA ILE A 789 -10.68 -19.54 26.88
C ILE A 789 -10.57 -18.96 25.47
N TYR A 790 -11.36 -19.49 24.55
CA TYR A 790 -11.41 -19.07 23.16
C TYR A 790 -12.64 -18.19 22.90
N SER A 791 -12.46 -17.06 22.23
CA SER A 791 -13.54 -16.15 21.85
C SER A 791 -13.37 -15.71 20.41
N TYR A 792 -14.20 -16.25 19.52
CA TYR A 792 -14.14 -15.92 18.10
C TYR A 792 -14.50 -14.44 17.86
N GLY A 793 -13.66 -13.76 17.07
CA GLY A 793 -13.87 -12.35 16.73
C GLY A 793 -13.65 -11.37 17.88
N SER A 794 -13.06 -11.80 19.01
CA SER A 794 -12.66 -10.94 20.12
C SER A 794 -11.33 -10.21 19.86
N LYS A 795 -11.10 -9.07 20.52
CA LYS A 795 -9.79 -8.38 20.53
C LYS A 795 -8.69 -9.26 21.13
N GLU A 796 -9.04 -10.15 22.05
CA GLU A 796 -8.14 -11.13 22.62
C GLU A 796 -8.79 -12.50 22.44
N PRO A 797 -8.53 -13.20 21.32
CA PRO A 797 -9.25 -14.42 20.97
C PRO A 797 -8.86 -15.61 21.82
N TYR A 798 -7.67 -15.61 22.43
CA TYR A 798 -7.20 -16.67 23.32
C TYR A 798 -6.80 -16.06 24.67
N LYS A 799 -7.34 -16.59 25.76
CA LYS A 799 -6.86 -16.34 27.13
C LYS A 799 -6.53 -17.67 27.80
N ILE A 800 -5.58 -17.65 28.73
CA ILE A 800 -5.21 -18.83 29.52
C ILE A 800 -5.57 -18.56 30.97
N ASN A 801 -6.41 -19.42 31.55
CA ASN A 801 -6.66 -19.43 32.98
C ASN A 801 -5.84 -20.55 33.63
N LEU A 802 -5.28 -20.27 34.82
CA LEU A 802 -4.54 -21.25 35.61
C LEU A 802 -5.36 -21.67 36.82
N LYS A 803 -5.48 -22.97 37.02
CA LYS A 803 -6.12 -23.57 38.19
C LYS A 803 -5.09 -24.33 39.00
N ALA A 804 -4.75 -23.83 40.18
CA ALA A 804 -3.91 -24.54 41.12
C ALA A 804 -4.76 -25.09 42.27
N LYS A 805 -4.37 -26.24 42.81
CA LYS A 805 -5.03 -26.82 43.98
C LYS A 805 -4.80 -25.90 45.18
N ASP A 806 -5.87 -25.64 45.95
CA ASP A 806 -5.84 -24.85 47.19
C ASP A 806 -5.29 -23.41 47.07
N THR A 807 -5.26 -22.84 45.85
CA THR A 807 -4.85 -21.46 45.58
C THR A 807 -5.91 -20.76 44.73
N ASP A 808 -6.22 -19.50 45.06
CA ASP A 808 -7.14 -18.70 44.26
C ASP A 808 -6.54 -18.42 42.87
N SER A 809 -7.23 -18.87 41.81
CA SER A 809 -6.87 -18.65 40.42
C SER A 809 -6.74 -17.17 40.05
N SER A 810 -7.41 -16.25 40.78
CA SER A 810 -7.32 -14.81 40.53
C SER A 810 -5.93 -14.21 40.80
N LYS A 811 -5.07 -14.92 41.55
CA LYS A 811 -3.69 -14.51 41.83
C LYS A 811 -2.74 -14.65 40.65
N PHE A 812 -3.14 -15.34 39.59
CA PHE A 812 -2.33 -15.51 38.38
C PHE A 812 -2.87 -14.62 37.27
N SER A 813 -1.99 -13.82 36.68
CA SER A 813 -2.26 -13.05 35.47
C SER A 813 -1.49 -13.67 34.32
N THR A 814 -2.17 -13.97 33.22
CA THR A 814 -1.55 -14.42 31.98
C THR A 814 -1.58 -13.33 30.93
N LYS A 815 -0.54 -13.29 30.09
CA LYS A 815 -0.50 -12.39 28.95
C LYS A 815 0.28 -13.03 27.81
N TRP A 816 -0.24 -12.94 26.59
CA TRP A 816 0.54 -13.21 25.40
C TRP A 816 1.51 -12.06 25.15
N THR A 817 2.80 -12.34 25.21
CA THR A 817 3.85 -11.36 24.91
C THR A 817 4.58 -11.75 23.64
N GLU A 818 4.69 -10.82 22.70
CA GLU A 818 5.54 -10.94 21.52
C GLU A 818 6.98 -10.61 21.93
N ASN A 819 7.94 -11.46 21.58
CA ASN A 819 9.35 -11.19 21.82
C ASN A 819 10.14 -11.44 20.53
N ILE A 820 10.37 -10.38 19.74
CA ILE A 820 11.16 -10.48 18.51
C ILE A 820 12.66 -10.24 18.77
N ASP A 821 13.04 -9.54 19.86
CA ASP A 821 14.31 -8.80 19.85
C ASP A 821 15.42 -9.29 20.79
N ASN A 822 15.21 -10.24 21.70
CA ASN A 822 16.21 -10.50 22.77
C ASN A 822 16.68 -11.96 22.88
N PHE A 823 17.10 -12.62 21.78
CA PHE A 823 18.07 -13.71 21.94
C PHE A 823 19.45 -13.09 22.11
N GLU A 824 19.91 -13.00 23.35
CA GLU A 824 21.30 -12.66 23.62
C GLU A 824 22.15 -13.91 23.40
N ILE A 825 22.51 -14.18 22.15
CA ILE A 825 23.39 -15.30 21.79
C ILE A 825 24.70 -15.12 22.57
N LYS A 826 24.93 -16.01 23.53
CA LYS A 826 26.14 -16.00 24.34
C LYS A 826 27.23 -16.77 23.61
N SER A 827 28.46 -16.25 23.65
CA SER A 827 29.64 -17.00 23.23
C SER A 827 29.92 -18.10 24.25
N LEU A 828 30.22 -19.30 23.78
CA LEU A 828 30.59 -20.45 24.58
C LEU A 828 32.02 -20.26 25.12
N ASP A 829 32.14 -20.01 26.43
CA ASP A 829 33.43 -19.76 27.07
C ASP A 829 34.16 -21.08 27.36
N PHE A 830 35.37 -21.20 26.82
CA PHE A 830 36.21 -22.39 26.97
C PHE A 830 37.43 -22.00 27.79
N SER A 831 37.59 -22.56 29.00
CA SER A 831 38.75 -22.26 29.84
C SER A 831 40.03 -22.81 29.20
N GLU A 832 40.87 -21.93 28.64
CA GLU A 832 42.22 -22.25 28.18
C GLU A 832 43.16 -22.31 29.40
N SER A 833 43.89 -23.42 29.57
CA SER A 833 44.98 -23.49 30.55
C SER A 833 46.05 -22.47 30.16
N ASN A 834 46.47 -21.58 31.08
CA ASN A 834 47.53 -20.59 30.85
C ASN A 834 48.78 -21.27 30.27
N ILE A 835 49.07 -20.96 29.02
CA ILE A 835 50.21 -21.52 28.30
C ILE A 835 51.43 -20.63 28.59
N GLU A 836 52.35 -21.10 29.46
CA GLU A 836 53.63 -20.43 29.72
C GLU A 836 54.47 -20.29 28.42
N ASN A 837 55.12 -19.13 28.25
CA ASN A 837 56.15 -18.87 27.25
C ASN A 837 57.39 -19.72 27.53
N ARG A 838 57.43 -20.95 26.99
CA ARG A 838 58.62 -21.81 26.94
C ARG A 838 59.08 -21.96 25.48
N ASP A 839 60.36 -22.25 25.27
CA ASP A 839 60.89 -22.60 23.95
C ASP A 839 60.21 -23.88 23.43
N ARG A 840 59.29 -23.71 22.49
CA ARG A 840 58.47 -24.78 21.93
C ARG A 840 59.26 -25.69 21.01
N VAL A 841 60.36 -25.22 20.39
CA VAL A 841 61.20 -26.06 19.52
C VAL A 841 61.88 -27.13 20.35
N GLU A 842 62.37 -26.76 21.55
CA GLU A 842 62.93 -27.73 22.50
C GLU A 842 61.85 -28.70 23.02
N GLU A 843 60.65 -28.20 23.31
CA GLU A 843 59.53 -29.04 23.79
C GLU A 843 59.05 -30.04 22.73
N ILE A 844 58.99 -29.64 21.45
CA ILE A 844 58.71 -30.52 20.30
C ILE A 844 59.73 -31.67 20.26
N ASN A 845 61.02 -31.34 20.35
CA ASN A 845 62.08 -32.35 20.31
C ASN A 845 62.00 -33.30 21.53
N ARG A 846 61.71 -32.77 22.73
CA ARG A 846 61.48 -33.59 23.94
C ARG A 846 60.28 -34.53 23.78
N ILE A 847 59.16 -34.06 23.21
CA ILE A 847 57.97 -34.86 22.95
C ILE A 847 58.31 -36.02 22.00
N ILE A 848 59.03 -35.76 20.91
CA ILE A 848 59.43 -36.79 19.94
C ILE A 848 60.39 -37.81 20.57
N ASN A 849 61.42 -37.35 21.30
CA ASN A 849 62.42 -38.23 21.91
C ASN A 849 61.86 -39.09 23.05
N SER A 850 60.78 -38.63 23.69
CA SER A 850 60.09 -39.40 24.75
C SER A 850 59.18 -40.52 24.22
N ILE A 851 59.15 -40.77 22.90
CA ILE A 851 58.43 -41.89 22.30
C ILE A 851 59.30 -43.16 22.44
N LYS A 852 58.76 -44.17 23.10
CA LYS A 852 59.39 -45.50 23.24
C LYS A 852 58.73 -46.47 22.27
N LEU A 853 59.52 -47.07 21.37
CA LEU A 853 59.00 -47.93 20.29
C LEU A 853 58.65 -49.36 20.74
N GLU A 854 59.24 -49.83 21.83
CA GLU A 854 59.08 -51.20 22.36
C GLU A 854 58.00 -51.30 23.47
N ASP A 855 57.29 -50.20 23.74
CA ASP A 855 56.34 -50.11 24.85
C ASP A 855 54.97 -50.70 24.47
N VAL A 856 54.40 -51.54 25.34
CA VAL A 856 53.02 -52.06 25.22
C VAL A 856 52.01 -50.89 25.19
N GLU A 857 52.39 -49.72 25.69
CA GLU A 857 51.61 -48.47 25.63
C GLU A 857 51.93 -47.53 24.46
N LEU A 858 52.75 -47.91 23.46
CA LEU A 858 53.11 -47.02 22.33
C LEU A 858 51.87 -46.37 21.69
N LYS A 859 50.80 -47.14 21.48
CA LYS A 859 49.53 -46.65 20.96
C LYS A 859 48.95 -45.50 21.80
N LEU A 860 48.91 -45.67 23.12
CA LEU A 860 48.37 -44.68 24.06
C LEU A 860 49.24 -43.43 24.12
N ASN A 861 50.57 -43.62 24.07
CA ASN A 861 51.57 -42.57 24.08
C ASN A 861 51.45 -41.66 22.84
N LEU A 862 51.36 -42.25 21.64
CA LEU A 862 51.14 -41.52 20.39
C LEU A 862 49.80 -40.77 20.40
N LYS A 863 48.75 -41.42 20.90
CA LYS A 863 47.40 -40.84 20.99
C LYS A 863 47.34 -39.62 21.90
N ARG A 864 48.07 -39.61 23.03
CA ARG A 864 48.16 -38.47 23.97
C ARG A 864 49.00 -37.32 23.41
N LYS A 865 50.08 -37.61 22.68
CA LYS A 865 51.06 -36.59 22.25
C LYS A 865 50.70 -35.89 20.94
N LYS A 866 49.95 -36.53 20.02
CA LYS A 866 49.68 -36.01 18.67
C LYS A 866 49.11 -34.60 18.61
N ASN A 867 48.11 -34.28 19.44
CA ASN A 867 47.41 -32.99 19.37
C ASN A 867 48.29 -31.85 19.88
N LYS A 868 48.96 -32.06 21.02
CA LYS A 868 49.92 -31.11 21.61
C LYS A 868 51.08 -30.83 20.66
N LEU A 869 51.62 -31.89 20.04
CA LEU A 869 52.71 -31.80 19.08
C LEU A 869 52.32 -31.00 17.83
N ARG A 870 51.16 -31.29 17.23
CA ARG A 870 50.66 -30.54 16.07
C ARG A 870 50.51 -29.05 16.37
N PHE A 871 49.93 -28.71 17.52
CA PHE A 871 49.72 -27.32 17.92
C PHE A 871 51.05 -26.56 18.01
N TYR A 872 52.03 -27.11 18.72
CA TYR A 872 53.36 -26.48 18.85
C TYR A 872 54.07 -26.31 17.51
N ILE A 873 53.99 -27.32 16.63
CA ILE A 873 54.61 -27.25 15.30
C ILE A 873 53.98 -26.11 14.50
N ILE A 874 52.65 -26.00 14.47
CA ILE A 874 51.98 -24.94 13.71
C ILE A 874 52.34 -23.56 14.28
N GLU A 875 52.30 -23.40 15.61
CA GLU A 875 52.62 -22.13 16.28
C GLU A 875 54.05 -21.66 15.96
N GLU A 876 55.02 -22.57 15.98
CA GLU A 876 56.41 -22.25 15.69
C GLU A 876 56.65 -22.00 14.19
N ILE A 877 55.91 -22.66 13.29
CA ILE A 877 55.93 -22.30 11.86
C ILE A 877 55.36 -20.89 11.65
N GLU A 878 54.26 -20.54 12.32
CA GLU A 878 53.66 -19.19 12.27
C GLU A 878 54.63 -18.11 12.82
N LYS A 879 55.48 -18.46 13.80
CA LYS A 879 56.57 -17.61 14.32
C LYS A 879 57.81 -17.55 13.42
N GLY A 880 57.84 -18.29 12.30
CA GLY A 880 58.94 -18.27 11.32
C GLY A 880 60.01 -19.35 11.52
N ASN A 881 59.84 -20.30 12.44
CA ASN A 881 60.83 -21.33 12.78
C ASN A 881 60.73 -22.62 11.92
N LEU A 882 60.27 -22.50 10.67
CA LEU A 882 60.02 -23.63 9.77
C LEU A 882 61.26 -24.52 9.56
N GLU A 883 62.44 -23.91 9.38
CA GLU A 883 63.66 -24.65 9.05
C GLU A 883 64.20 -25.44 10.25
N ALA A 884 64.07 -24.89 11.46
CA ALA A 884 64.40 -25.59 12.70
C ALA A 884 63.54 -26.85 12.88
N ILE A 885 62.24 -26.74 12.57
CA ILE A 885 61.31 -27.88 12.62
C ILE A 885 61.68 -28.92 11.56
N LYS A 886 61.90 -28.53 10.30
CA LYS A 886 62.31 -29.47 9.24
C LYS A 886 63.56 -30.25 9.61
N ASN A 887 64.55 -29.59 10.23
CA ASN A 887 65.77 -30.24 10.68
C ASN A 887 65.50 -31.30 11.76
N ILE A 888 64.67 -30.98 12.77
CA ILE A 888 64.25 -31.96 13.80
C ILE A 888 63.54 -33.16 13.15
N LEU A 889 62.62 -32.93 12.22
CA LEU A 889 61.89 -34.02 11.55
C LEU A 889 62.78 -34.84 10.61
N GLY A 890 63.82 -34.24 10.04
CA GLY A 890 64.81 -34.89 9.17
C GLY A 890 65.75 -35.82 9.92
N THR A 891 66.26 -35.37 11.07
CA THR A 891 67.38 -36.00 11.78
C THR A 891 66.95 -36.87 12.96
N ASN A 892 65.70 -36.81 13.41
CA ASN A 892 65.26 -37.56 14.57
C ASN A 892 64.98 -39.04 14.25
N ASN A 893 65.77 -39.94 14.86
CA ASN A 893 65.68 -41.39 14.66
C ASN A 893 64.27 -41.95 14.95
N ARG A 894 63.56 -41.45 15.98
CA ARG A 894 62.22 -41.96 16.33
C ARG A 894 61.19 -41.72 15.23
N ILE A 895 61.29 -40.60 14.52
CA ILE A 895 60.39 -40.29 13.39
C ILE A 895 60.70 -41.22 12.22
N GLN A 896 61.98 -41.48 11.95
CA GLN A 896 62.39 -42.42 10.90
C GLN A 896 61.89 -43.83 11.21
N ASP A 897 62.03 -44.29 12.45
CA ASP A 897 61.53 -45.59 12.89
C ASP A 897 60.00 -45.71 12.72
N LEU A 898 59.24 -44.67 13.09
CA LEU A 898 57.78 -44.65 12.90
C LEU A 898 57.37 -44.63 11.42
N LEU A 899 58.13 -43.90 10.57
CA LEU A 899 57.92 -43.88 9.13
C LEU A 899 58.21 -45.25 8.51
N GLU A 900 59.24 -45.94 8.96
CA GLU A 900 59.58 -47.30 8.54
C GLU A 900 58.48 -48.29 8.94
N ILE A 901 58.03 -48.25 10.19
CA ILE A 901 56.91 -49.09 10.68
C ILE A 901 55.64 -48.85 9.86
N LEU A 902 55.32 -47.59 9.56
CA LEU A 902 54.16 -47.23 8.76
C LEU A 902 54.29 -47.74 7.32
N ASN A 903 55.41 -47.46 6.66
CA ASN A 903 55.64 -47.79 5.26
C ASN A 903 55.75 -49.29 4.99
N GLU A 904 56.37 -50.03 5.90
CA GLU A 904 56.55 -51.48 5.79
C GLU A 904 55.39 -52.29 6.41
N LYS A 905 54.42 -51.61 7.03
CA LYS A 905 53.25 -52.23 7.68
C LYS A 905 53.62 -53.30 8.72
N LYS A 906 54.64 -53.02 9.54
CA LYS A 906 55.26 -53.98 10.50
C LYS A 906 54.43 -54.31 11.76
N VAL A 907 53.29 -53.66 11.99
CA VAL A 907 52.48 -53.83 13.21
C VAL A 907 50.99 -54.02 12.89
N GLU A 908 50.18 -54.37 13.89
CA GLU A 908 48.74 -54.53 13.73
C GLU A 908 48.07 -53.24 13.22
N LYS A 909 47.01 -53.39 12.42
CA LYS A 909 46.31 -52.29 11.73
C LYS A 909 45.93 -51.13 12.64
N ASP A 910 45.52 -51.43 13.87
CA ASP A 910 45.06 -50.43 14.85
C ASP A 910 46.23 -49.56 15.38
N LEU A 911 47.42 -50.15 15.59
CA LEU A 911 48.64 -49.40 15.92
C LEU A 911 49.20 -48.66 14.69
N LEU A 912 49.16 -49.29 13.51
CA LEU A 912 49.49 -48.66 12.22
C LEU A 912 48.67 -47.40 11.96
N ASP A 913 47.36 -47.46 12.21
CA ASP A 913 46.44 -46.34 12.07
C ASP A 913 46.78 -45.20 13.05
N GLU A 914 47.16 -45.52 14.29
CA GLU A 914 47.55 -44.50 15.28
C GLU A 914 48.91 -43.88 14.96
N ILE A 915 49.87 -44.68 14.45
CA ILE A 915 51.15 -44.17 13.94
C ILE A 915 50.92 -43.23 12.76
N ALA A 916 50.07 -43.60 11.81
CA ALA A 916 49.66 -42.72 10.72
C ALA A 916 49.08 -41.41 11.27
N VAL A 917 48.08 -41.50 12.14
CA VAL A 917 47.41 -40.33 12.73
C VAL A 917 48.36 -39.44 13.54
N PHE A 918 49.35 -40.01 14.24
CA PHE A 918 50.41 -39.26 14.92
C PHE A 918 51.31 -38.55 13.91
N LEU A 919 51.80 -39.25 12.89
CA LEU A 919 52.64 -38.69 11.84
C LEU A 919 51.91 -37.57 11.05
N ALA A 920 50.59 -37.67 10.89
CA ALA A 920 49.79 -36.59 10.29
C ALA A 920 49.90 -35.24 11.04
N SER A 921 50.35 -35.24 12.31
CA SER A 921 50.60 -34.03 13.10
C SER A 921 51.72 -33.15 12.53
N PHE A 922 52.60 -33.72 11.71
CA PHE A 922 53.68 -33.02 11.00
C PHE A 922 53.26 -32.52 9.61
N GLY A 923 52.02 -32.84 9.17
CA GLY A 923 51.44 -32.37 7.93
C GLY A 923 52.28 -32.69 6.69
N ILE A 924 52.45 -31.69 5.79
CA ILE A 924 53.20 -31.86 4.54
C ILE A 924 54.71 -32.06 4.75
N LEU A 925 55.24 -31.70 5.92
CA LEU A 925 56.69 -31.73 6.18
C LEU A 925 57.30 -33.13 6.12
N ILE A 926 56.46 -34.17 6.24
CA ILE A 926 56.86 -35.57 6.11
C ILE A 926 56.06 -36.34 5.06
N TYR A 927 55.18 -35.66 4.32
CA TYR A 927 54.25 -36.31 3.38
C TYR A 927 55.00 -37.09 2.31
N ASP A 928 56.05 -36.51 1.75
CA ASP A 928 56.89 -37.14 0.71
C ASP A 928 57.64 -38.39 1.21
N ARG A 929 57.67 -38.60 2.54
CA ARG A 929 58.32 -39.75 3.18
C ARG A 929 57.35 -40.89 3.48
N ILE A 930 56.05 -40.71 3.25
CA ILE A 930 55.01 -41.71 3.48
C ILE A 930 54.65 -42.37 2.14
N ARG A 931 54.87 -43.69 2.05
CA ARG A 931 54.70 -44.49 0.82
C ARG A 931 53.42 -45.33 0.82
N VAL A 932 52.60 -45.23 1.87
CA VAL A 932 51.36 -46.00 2.01
C VAL A 932 50.19 -45.24 1.38
N ASN A 933 49.49 -45.87 0.43
CA ASN A 933 48.35 -45.25 -0.27
C ASN A 933 47.01 -45.39 0.50
N ASP A 934 46.89 -46.42 1.34
CA ASP A 934 45.66 -46.74 2.09
C ASP A 934 45.70 -46.20 3.52
N LEU A 935 45.76 -44.87 3.65
CA LEU A 935 45.78 -44.21 4.96
C LEU A 935 44.36 -43.92 5.48
N LYS A 936 44.18 -44.04 6.80
CA LYS A 936 42.93 -43.76 7.52
C LYS A 936 42.37 -42.37 7.18
N PHE A 937 41.05 -42.24 7.14
CA PHE A 937 40.36 -40.97 6.86
C PHE A 937 40.82 -39.81 7.79
N ASP A 938 41.09 -40.11 9.05
CA ASP A 938 41.59 -39.14 10.04
C ASP A 938 43.00 -38.62 9.73
N TYR A 939 43.86 -39.42 9.09
CA TYR A 939 45.17 -38.99 8.60
C TYR A 939 44.99 -37.86 7.57
N LYS A 940 44.14 -38.10 6.56
CA LYS A 940 43.87 -37.13 5.49
C LYS A 940 43.29 -35.84 6.05
N LYS A 941 42.31 -35.92 6.98
CA LYS A 941 41.76 -34.74 7.67
C LYS A 941 42.82 -33.92 8.41
N ARG A 942 43.76 -34.59 9.11
CA ARG A 942 44.79 -33.93 9.93
C ARG A 942 45.88 -33.26 9.09
N THR A 943 46.35 -33.92 8.02
CA THR A 943 47.28 -33.31 7.06
C THR A 943 46.65 -32.09 6.39
N VAL A 944 45.35 -32.17 6.10
CA VAL A 944 44.61 -31.08 5.48
C VAL A 944 44.37 -29.91 6.44
N LEU A 945 44.04 -30.18 7.70
CA LEU A 945 43.98 -29.18 8.77
C LEU A 945 45.26 -28.35 8.87
N PHE A 946 46.41 -29.03 8.77
CA PHE A 946 47.73 -28.41 8.77
C PHE A 946 47.91 -27.47 7.56
N LEU A 947 47.52 -27.90 6.36
CA LEU A 947 47.59 -27.09 5.14
C LEU A 947 46.60 -25.91 5.13
N TYR A 948 45.37 -26.13 5.60
CA TYR A 948 44.34 -25.09 5.66
C TYR A 948 44.76 -23.94 6.56
N LYS A 949 45.48 -24.21 7.65
CA LYS A 949 45.97 -23.18 8.56
C LYS A 949 47.13 -22.39 7.95
N LEU A 950 48.13 -23.08 7.39
CA LEU A 950 49.37 -22.45 6.87
C LEU A 950 49.23 -21.77 5.50
N ASN A 951 48.27 -22.17 4.66
CA ASN A 951 48.09 -21.59 3.33
C ASN A 951 46.86 -20.67 3.31
N GLY A 952 47.08 -19.37 3.04
CA GLY A 952 46.01 -18.38 2.92
C GLY A 952 45.10 -18.57 1.70
N GLN A 953 45.54 -19.35 0.70
CA GLN A 953 44.83 -19.53 -0.58
C GLN A 953 44.05 -20.86 -0.68
N LEU A 954 44.30 -21.81 0.21
CA LEU A 954 43.66 -23.12 0.18
C LEU A 954 42.21 -23.01 0.67
N LYS A 955 41.24 -23.44 -0.15
CA LYS A 955 39.81 -23.40 0.22
C LYS A 955 39.33 -24.75 0.76
N LEU A 956 38.29 -24.75 1.58
CA LEU A 956 37.67 -25.98 2.10
C LEU A 956 37.13 -26.88 0.98
N LYS A 957 36.85 -26.32 -0.19
CA LYS A 957 36.45 -27.10 -1.37
C LYS A 957 37.55 -27.95 -1.97
N ASP A 958 38.78 -27.44 -1.94
CA ASP A 958 39.96 -28.11 -2.49
C ASP A 958 40.35 -29.30 -1.61
N ILE A 959 39.88 -29.28 -0.36
CA ILE A 959 40.06 -30.28 0.68
C ILE A 959 39.11 -31.47 0.52
N LEU A 960 37.83 -31.22 0.22
CA LEU A 960 36.79 -32.26 0.21
C LEU A 960 36.80 -33.13 -1.07
N GLY A 961 37.47 -32.65 -2.13
CA GLY A 961 37.54 -33.30 -3.43
C GLY A 961 36.20 -33.25 -4.20
N ASN A 962 36.27 -33.16 -5.53
CA ASN A 962 35.11 -33.14 -6.43
C ASN A 962 34.37 -34.50 -6.50
N LYS A 963 33.80 -34.98 -5.39
CA LYS A 963 32.90 -36.15 -5.37
C LYS A 963 31.47 -35.74 -5.00
N ASN A 964 30.70 -35.44 -6.05
CA ASN A 964 29.25 -35.58 -6.20
C ASN A 964 28.28 -34.69 -5.41
N LYS A 965 27.07 -34.58 -6.00
CA LYS A 965 25.83 -33.83 -5.68
C LYS A 965 25.40 -33.64 -4.20
N HIS A 966 26.10 -34.18 -3.21
CA HIS A 966 25.81 -34.09 -1.78
C HIS A 966 26.79 -33.18 -1.02
N TYR A 967 27.33 -32.20 -1.72
CA TYR A 967 28.38 -31.30 -1.24
C TYR A 967 28.08 -30.69 0.14
N SER A 968 26.83 -30.28 0.39
CA SER A 968 26.42 -29.59 1.62
C SER A 968 26.33 -30.49 2.87
N LYS A 969 25.97 -31.78 2.73
CA LYS A 969 25.79 -32.69 3.89
C LYS A 969 27.12 -33.05 4.56
N HIS A 970 28.13 -33.36 3.75
CA HIS A 970 29.45 -33.71 4.26
C HIS A 970 30.22 -32.51 4.81
N ILE A 971 29.89 -31.28 4.40
CA ILE A 971 30.51 -30.06 4.91
C ILE A 971 30.19 -29.84 6.39
N ILE A 972 28.91 -29.96 6.80
CA ILE A 972 28.53 -29.75 8.21
C ILE A 972 29.24 -30.73 9.14
N GLU A 973 29.19 -32.03 8.81
CA GLU A 973 29.87 -33.08 9.57
C GLU A 973 31.39 -32.83 9.62
N THR A 974 31.99 -32.44 8.50
CA THR A 974 33.42 -32.16 8.42
C THR A 974 33.81 -30.93 9.24
N ILE A 975 33.08 -29.82 9.12
CA ILE A 975 33.37 -28.60 9.90
C ILE A 975 33.22 -28.89 11.39
N ALA A 976 32.15 -29.59 11.80
CA ALA A 976 31.95 -29.98 13.19
C ALA A 976 33.14 -30.78 13.72
N GLU A 977 33.47 -31.89 13.07
CA GLU A 977 34.55 -32.77 13.51
C GLU A 977 35.90 -32.06 13.52
N ILE A 978 36.21 -31.26 12.49
CA ILE A 978 37.48 -30.53 12.39
C ILE A 978 37.59 -29.43 13.45
N SER A 979 36.52 -28.66 13.68
CA SER A 979 36.52 -27.54 14.64
C SER A 979 36.75 -28.02 16.07
N TRP A 980 36.27 -29.21 16.39
CA TRP A 980 36.52 -29.83 17.69
C TRP A 980 37.88 -30.53 17.78
N LEU A 981 38.48 -30.95 16.65
CA LEU A 981 39.86 -31.45 16.61
C LEU A 981 40.90 -30.32 16.72
N ASP A 982 40.60 -29.13 16.21
CA ASP A 982 41.44 -27.93 16.31
C ASP A 982 40.60 -26.67 16.40
N LYS A 983 40.66 -26.04 17.56
CA LYS A 983 39.82 -24.90 17.94
C LYS A 983 40.12 -23.63 17.14
N SER A 984 41.33 -23.53 16.59
CA SER A 984 41.69 -22.40 15.73
C SER A 984 41.05 -22.50 14.35
N PHE A 985 40.61 -23.70 13.93
CA PHE A 985 40.02 -23.91 12.62
C PHE A 985 38.74 -23.09 12.40
N ILE A 986 37.82 -23.05 13.37
CA ILE A 986 36.55 -22.33 13.16
C ILE A 986 36.79 -20.82 13.00
N ASN A 987 37.70 -20.24 13.79
CA ASN A 987 38.06 -18.83 13.67
C ASN A 987 38.75 -18.55 12.32
N ASN A 988 39.66 -19.44 11.88
CA ASN A 988 40.28 -19.33 10.55
C ASN A 988 39.28 -19.50 9.41
N LEU A 989 38.29 -20.39 9.55
CA LEU A 989 37.23 -20.60 8.57
C LEU A 989 36.32 -19.36 8.46
N VAL A 990 36.00 -18.74 9.60
CA VAL A 990 35.27 -17.46 9.66
C VAL A 990 36.03 -16.35 8.93
N GLU A 991 37.36 -16.29 9.10
CA GLU A 991 38.19 -15.28 8.45
C GLU A 991 38.39 -15.52 6.95
N LYS A 992 38.56 -16.78 6.52
CA LYS A 992 38.87 -17.13 5.14
C LYS A 992 37.63 -17.31 4.26
N GLU A 993 36.57 -17.94 4.80
CA GLU A 993 35.43 -18.44 4.01
C GLU A 993 34.10 -18.36 4.80
N LEU A 994 33.76 -17.18 5.34
CA LEU A 994 32.51 -16.91 6.08
C LEU A 994 31.24 -17.38 5.35
N GLU A 995 31.23 -17.27 4.02
CA GLU A 995 30.13 -17.72 3.16
C GLU A 995 29.81 -19.21 3.34
N ILE A 996 30.81 -20.06 3.59
CA ILE A 996 30.61 -21.50 3.80
C ILE A 996 29.86 -21.75 5.10
N ILE A 997 30.19 -21.04 6.18
CA ILE A 997 29.49 -21.15 7.47
C ILE A 997 28.05 -20.71 7.30
N THR A 998 27.84 -19.57 6.62
CA THR A 998 26.51 -19.03 6.34
C THR A 998 25.65 -19.98 5.52
N PHE A 999 26.20 -20.53 4.43
CA PHE A 999 25.53 -21.51 3.58
C PHE A 999 25.21 -22.80 4.34
N SER A 1000 26.15 -23.29 5.14
CA SER A 1000 26.01 -24.50 5.95
C SER A 1000 24.93 -24.33 7.03
N LEU A 1001 24.82 -23.16 7.65
CA LEU A 1001 23.75 -22.83 8.60
C LEU A 1001 22.37 -22.81 7.93
N LYS A 1002 22.25 -22.19 6.74
CA LYS A 1002 21.00 -22.21 5.97
C LYS A 1002 20.62 -23.64 5.55
N PHE A 1003 21.60 -24.46 5.16
CA PHE A 1003 21.38 -25.86 4.81
C PHE A 1003 21.01 -26.72 6.03
N LEU A 1004 21.61 -26.45 7.20
CA LEU A 1004 21.31 -27.12 8.46
C LEU A 1004 19.85 -26.97 8.85
N LYS A 1005 19.29 -25.76 8.73
CA LYS A 1005 17.85 -25.48 8.98
C LYS A 1005 16.95 -26.48 8.24
N ASN A 1006 17.15 -26.60 6.92
CA ASN A 1006 16.33 -27.48 6.10
C ASN A 1006 16.61 -28.96 6.39
N SER A 1007 17.87 -29.29 6.70
CA SER A 1007 18.28 -30.65 7.03
C SER A 1007 17.67 -31.14 8.34
N LEU A 1008 17.59 -30.29 9.36
CA LEU A 1008 16.92 -30.58 10.64
C LEU A 1008 15.41 -30.78 10.45
N LYS A 1009 14.73 -29.87 9.72
CA LYS A 1009 13.31 -29.99 9.37
C LYS A 1009 13.02 -31.34 8.71
N PHE A 1010 13.75 -31.66 7.64
CA PHE A 1010 13.58 -32.91 6.90
C PHE A 1010 13.88 -34.13 7.77
N PHE A 1011 14.96 -34.09 8.56
CA PHE A 1011 15.33 -35.18 9.44
C PHE A 1011 14.29 -35.42 10.54
N ASN A 1012 13.64 -34.38 11.05
CA ASN A 1012 12.55 -34.50 12.01
C ASN A 1012 11.28 -35.10 11.37
N GLN A 1013 10.91 -34.66 10.16
CA GLN A 1013 9.74 -35.15 9.41
C GLN A 1013 9.86 -36.63 9.04
N GLU A 1014 11.01 -37.03 8.50
CA GLU A 1014 11.28 -38.40 8.02
C GLU A 1014 11.91 -39.30 9.09
N PHE A 1015 11.86 -38.90 10.37
CA PHE A 1015 12.60 -39.57 11.44
C PHE A 1015 12.23 -41.06 11.58
N GLU A 1016 10.94 -41.38 11.53
CA GLU A 1016 10.44 -42.75 11.65
C GLU A 1016 10.91 -43.63 10.48
N ASP A 1017 10.95 -43.07 9.27
CA ASP A 1017 11.40 -43.77 8.07
C ASP A 1017 12.92 -43.96 8.06
N GLU A 1018 13.70 -42.96 8.50
CA GLU A 1018 15.14 -43.12 8.75
C GLU A 1018 15.40 -44.19 9.82
N TYR A 1019 14.63 -44.20 10.92
CA TYR A 1019 14.73 -45.23 11.95
C TYR A 1019 14.47 -46.63 11.39
N LYS A 1020 13.33 -46.84 10.71
CA LYS A 1020 12.99 -48.13 10.10
C LYS A 1020 14.07 -48.60 9.13
N LYS A 1021 14.62 -47.69 8.31
CA LYS A 1021 15.67 -47.99 7.33
C LYS A 1021 16.97 -48.46 7.99
N TRP A 1022 17.48 -47.73 8.98
CA TRP A 1022 18.77 -48.04 9.58
C TRP A 1022 18.69 -49.13 10.64
N ASN A 1023 17.54 -49.31 11.28
CA ASN A 1023 17.28 -50.43 12.19
C ASN A 1023 17.36 -51.77 11.44
N LYS A 1024 16.78 -51.85 10.23
CA LYS A 1024 16.90 -53.05 9.37
C LYS A 1024 18.34 -53.43 9.03
N ASN A 1025 19.24 -52.44 8.99
CA ASN A 1025 20.65 -52.63 8.64
C ASN A 1025 21.56 -52.67 9.88
N GLU A 1026 21.01 -52.72 11.10
CA GLU A 1026 21.75 -52.68 12.37
C GLU A 1026 22.71 -51.47 12.50
N GLN A 1027 22.34 -50.35 11.88
CA GLN A 1027 23.18 -49.15 11.77
C GLN A 1027 22.53 -47.92 12.44
N LEU A 1028 21.84 -48.13 13.57
CA LEU A 1028 21.17 -47.07 14.33
C LEU A 1028 22.13 -45.95 14.77
N TRP A 1029 23.41 -46.27 15.01
CA TRP A 1029 24.47 -45.30 15.31
C TRP A 1029 24.61 -44.20 14.26
N ARG A 1030 24.19 -44.42 13.01
CA ARG A 1030 24.23 -43.40 11.96
C ARG A 1030 23.25 -42.26 12.23
N ILE A 1031 22.07 -42.57 12.78
CA ILE A 1031 21.04 -41.60 13.13
C ILE A 1031 21.56 -40.72 14.27
N THR A 1032 22.09 -41.34 15.33
CA THR A 1032 22.60 -40.63 16.50
C THR A 1032 23.84 -39.79 16.15
N ASN A 1033 24.80 -40.34 15.39
CA ASN A 1033 25.97 -39.58 14.96
C ASN A 1033 25.63 -38.38 14.07
N LYS A 1034 24.65 -38.54 13.15
CA LYS A 1034 24.19 -37.42 12.31
C LYS A 1034 23.64 -36.28 13.16
N PHE A 1035 22.78 -36.59 14.14
CA PHE A 1035 22.22 -35.59 15.04
C PHE A 1035 23.29 -34.95 15.93
N VAL A 1036 24.15 -35.77 16.53
CA VAL A 1036 25.29 -35.31 17.33
C VAL A 1036 26.20 -34.38 16.54
N ASN A 1037 26.48 -34.66 15.26
CA ASN A 1037 27.29 -33.80 14.40
C ASN A 1037 26.61 -32.45 14.09
N TYR A 1038 25.29 -32.40 13.98
CA TYR A 1038 24.54 -31.14 13.87
C TYR A 1038 24.66 -30.28 15.13
N LEU A 1039 24.53 -30.88 16.31
CA LEU A 1039 24.72 -30.18 17.59
C LEU A 1039 26.17 -29.68 17.73
N LYS A 1040 27.15 -30.53 17.42
CA LYS A 1040 28.58 -30.16 17.43
C LYS A 1040 28.87 -28.98 16.52
N PHE A 1041 28.30 -28.96 15.31
CA PHE A 1041 28.49 -27.86 14.37
C PHE A 1041 28.02 -26.52 14.94
N ILE A 1042 26.81 -26.49 15.52
CA ILE A 1042 26.27 -25.27 16.14
C ILE A 1042 27.16 -24.83 17.30
N LEU A 1043 27.54 -25.75 18.19
CA LEU A 1043 28.43 -25.44 19.30
C LEU A 1043 29.81 -24.95 18.83
N SER A 1044 30.35 -25.48 17.73
CA SER A 1044 31.60 -24.99 17.14
C SER A 1044 31.52 -23.52 16.73
N ILE A 1045 30.39 -23.08 16.18
CA ILE A 1045 30.20 -21.67 15.81
C ILE A 1045 30.12 -20.80 17.08
N LEU A 1046 29.49 -21.32 18.14
CA LEU A 1046 29.37 -20.59 19.41
C LEU A 1046 30.72 -20.39 20.13
N THR A 1047 31.80 -21.08 19.76
CA THR A 1047 33.15 -20.86 20.32
C THR A 1047 33.94 -19.73 19.65
N ILE A 1048 33.37 -19.04 18.65
CA ILE A 1048 34.02 -17.90 17.99
C ILE A 1048 34.24 -16.78 19.02
N LYS A 1049 35.50 -16.35 19.17
CA LYS A 1049 35.90 -15.33 20.17
C LYS A 1049 35.43 -13.92 19.79
N ASP A 1050 35.35 -13.64 18.49
CA ASP A 1050 34.89 -12.36 17.96
C ASP A 1050 33.35 -12.24 18.07
N LYS A 1051 32.89 -11.51 19.09
CA LYS A 1051 31.46 -11.32 19.37
C LYS A 1051 30.73 -10.58 18.25
N GLU A 1052 31.40 -9.70 17.49
CA GLU A 1052 30.77 -8.99 16.38
C GLU A 1052 30.55 -9.92 15.20
N LYS A 1053 31.56 -10.72 14.83
CA LYS A 1053 31.42 -11.74 13.77
C LYS A 1053 30.42 -12.83 14.14
N LEU A 1054 30.39 -13.26 15.41
CA LEU A 1054 29.39 -14.21 15.89
C LEU A 1054 27.97 -13.65 15.72
N ARG A 1055 27.76 -12.38 16.11
CA ARG A 1055 26.49 -11.67 15.88
C ARG A 1055 26.18 -11.55 14.39
N GLU A 1056 27.15 -11.28 13.53
CA GLU A 1056 26.97 -11.20 12.08
C GLU A 1056 26.53 -12.54 11.46
N ILE A 1057 27.18 -13.64 11.83
CA ILE A 1057 26.84 -14.99 11.35
C ILE A 1057 25.38 -15.34 11.69
N PHE A 1058 24.98 -15.07 12.93
CA PHE A 1058 23.61 -15.36 13.37
C PHE A 1058 22.60 -14.30 12.93
N LYS A 1059 22.98 -13.05 12.62
CA LYS A 1059 22.09 -12.06 11.97
C LYS A 1059 21.55 -12.53 10.62
N ILE A 1060 22.29 -13.39 9.92
CA ILE A 1060 21.85 -13.95 8.64
C ILE A 1060 20.68 -14.93 8.82
N LEU A 1061 20.52 -15.49 10.03
CA LEU A 1061 19.35 -16.24 10.43
C LEU A 1061 18.43 -15.30 11.20
N ASP A 1062 17.22 -15.06 10.70
CA ASP A 1062 16.24 -14.33 11.50
C ASP A 1062 15.95 -15.09 12.81
N THR A 1063 15.52 -14.37 13.85
CA THR A 1063 15.13 -14.92 15.16
C THR A 1063 14.23 -16.16 15.03
N ARG A 1064 13.35 -16.15 14.02
CA ARG A 1064 12.45 -17.27 13.70
C ARG A 1064 13.18 -18.51 13.21
N THR A 1065 14.19 -18.34 12.36
CA THR A 1065 15.01 -19.46 11.87
C THR A 1065 15.78 -20.11 13.01
N ILE A 1066 16.34 -19.33 13.94
CA ILE A 1066 17.02 -19.86 15.13
C ILE A 1066 16.05 -20.70 15.98
N LEU A 1067 14.82 -20.21 16.19
CA LEU A 1067 13.82 -20.97 16.92
C LEU A 1067 13.34 -22.23 16.22
N LYS A 1068 13.23 -22.20 14.89
CA LYS A 1068 12.90 -23.40 14.11
C LYS A 1068 13.99 -24.47 14.25
N ILE A 1069 15.26 -24.05 14.22
CA ILE A 1069 16.40 -24.93 14.50
C ILE A 1069 16.30 -25.52 15.91
N LEU A 1070 16.02 -24.68 16.93
CA LEU A 1070 15.85 -25.14 18.30
C LEU A 1070 14.68 -26.12 18.46
N TYR A 1071 13.54 -25.85 17.82
CA TYR A 1071 12.39 -26.74 17.83
C TYR A 1071 12.73 -28.12 17.25
N ASP A 1072 13.34 -28.15 16.06
CA ASP A 1072 13.70 -29.43 15.43
C ASP A 1072 14.72 -30.20 16.28
N ILE A 1073 15.70 -29.52 16.89
CA ILE A 1073 16.65 -30.12 17.84
C ILE A 1073 15.92 -30.78 19.01
N LYS A 1074 15.00 -30.06 19.67
CA LYS A 1074 14.27 -30.56 20.84
C LYS A 1074 13.37 -31.74 20.48
N ALA A 1075 12.67 -31.65 19.34
CA ALA A 1075 11.81 -32.73 18.85
C ALA A 1075 12.60 -33.99 18.53
N ILE A 1076 13.75 -33.86 17.88
CA ILE A 1076 14.64 -34.99 17.57
C ILE A 1076 15.24 -35.58 18.85
N ASP A 1077 15.70 -34.75 19.79
CA ASP A 1077 16.23 -35.22 21.08
C ASP A 1077 15.16 -36.01 21.85
N ARG A 1078 13.93 -35.48 21.96
CA ARG A 1078 12.80 -36.19 22.58
C ARG A 1078 12.54 -37.54 21.93
N LYS A 1079 12.49 -37.61 20.60
CA LYS A 1079 12.32 -38.89 19.87
C LYS A 1079 13.41 -39.88 20.26
N ILE A 1080 14.68 -39.46 20.21
CA ILE A 1080 15.83 -40.31 20.56
C ILE A 1080 15.78 -40.78 22.01
N GLN A 1081 15.46 -39.89 22.95
CA GLN A 1081 15.56 -40.16 24.39
C GLN A 1081 14.34 -40.90 24.97
N ILE A 1082 13.14 -40.65 24.44
CA ILE A 1082 11.88 -41.20 24.98
C ILE A 1082 11.29 -42.26 24.07
N GLU A 1083 11.06 -41.92 22.80
CA GLU A 1083 10.24 -42.73 21.89
C GLU A 1083 10.99 -43.96 21.36
N TYR A 1084 12.33 -43.89 21.30
CA TYR A 1084 13.18 -44.93 20.72
C TYR A 1084 14.30 -45.38 21.68
N PRO A 1085 14.02 -46.31 22.63
CA PRO A 1085 14.98 -46.70 23.68
C PRO A 1085 16.33 -47.21 23.15
N LYS A 1086 16.37 -47.90 22.01
CA LYS A 1086 17.63 -48.35 21.39
C LYS A 1086 18.49 -47.19 20.88
N LEU A 1087 17.87 -46.09 20.44
CA LEU A 1087 18.60 -44.90 20.03
C LEU A 1087 19.16 -44.14 21.24
N LYS A 1088 18.50 -44.17 22.40
CA LYS A 1088 18.99 -43.58 23.65
C LYS A 1088 20.39 -44.10 24.00
N GLU A 1089 20.58 -45.42 23.98
CA GLU A 1089 21.88 -46.04 24.27
C GLU A 1089 22.96 -45.65 23.25
N GLU A 1090 22.63 -45.71 21.96
CA GLU A 1090 23.55 -45.31 20.88
C GLU A 1090 23.90 -43.82 20.93
N PHE A 1091 22.96 -42.99 21.36
CA PHE A 1091 23.16 -41.56 21.52
C PHE A 1091 24.07 -41.28 22.72
N LYS A 1092 23.86 -41.96 23.86
CA LYS A 1092 24.76 -41.89 25.01
C LYS A 1092 26.19 -42.31 24.64
N LYS A 1093 26.36 -43.43 23.91
CA LYS A 1093 27.67 -43.85 23.39
C LYS A 1093 28.33 -42.78 22.51
N ALA A 1094 27.54 -42.13 21.65
CA ALA A 1094 28.04 -41.07 20.78
C ALA A 1094 28.47 -39.79 21.54
N ILE A 1095 27.75 -39.42 22.61
CA ILE A 1095 28.14 -38.33 23.52
C ILE A 1095 29.42 -38.70 24.27
N GLU A 1096 29.47 -39.86 24.93
CA GLU A 1096 30.67 -40.28 25.66
C GLU A 1096 31.89 -40.40 24.74
N LYS A 1097 31.68 -40.72 23.45
CA LYS A 1097 32.73 -40.71 22.44
C LYS A 1097 33.21 -39.30 22.13
N PHE A 1098 32.29 -38.34 22.00
CA PHE A 1098 32.62 -36.92 21.83
C PHE A 1098 33.51 -36.40 22.97
N ASP A 1099 33.14 -36.66 24.23
CA ASP A 1099 33.93 -36.18 25.38
C ASP A 1099 35.33 -36.85 25.43
N ARG A 1100 35.40 -38.16 25.12
CA ARG A 1100 36.66 -38.93 25.14
C ARG A 1100 37.63 -38.62 24.01
N GLU A 1101 37.16 -38.38 22.79
CA GLU A 1101 38.03 -38.16 21.61
C GLU A 1101 38.68 -36.78 21.60
N ILE A 1102 38.04 -35.79 22.24
CA ILE A 1102 38.42 -34.38 22.13
C ILE A 1102 39.08 -33.86 23.43
N GLU A 1103 39.25 -34.72 24.45
CA GLU A 1103 39.76 -34.34 25.77
C GLU A 1103 38.97 -33.17 26.38
N THR A 1104 37.65 -33.17 26.20
CA THR A 1104 36.76 -32.11 26.69
C THR A 1104 35.60 -32.73 27.44
N GLU A 1105 35.23 -32.15 28.57
CA GLU A 1105 34.05 -32.56 29.33
C GLU A 1105 33.07 -31.40 29.38
N ILE A 1106 31.81 -31.65 28.98
CA ILE A 1106 30.71 -30.72 29.20
C ILE A 1106 30.24 -30.91 30.63
N ILE A 1107 30.57 -29.96 31.50
CA ILE A 1107 30.15 -30.00 32.90
C ILE A 1107 28.87 -29.18 33.01
N VAL A 1108 27.77 -29.89 33.28
CA VAL A 1108 26.47 -29.30 33.60
C VAL A 1108 26.22 -29.52 35.10
N GLN A 1109 26.02 -28.44 35.86
CA GLN A 1109 25.82 -28.55 37.31
C GLN A 1109 24.56 -29.37 37.67
N GLU A 1110 24.77 -30.49 38.37
CA GLU A 1110 23.71 -31.46 38.70
C GLU A 1110 22.59 -30.85 39.57
N LYS A 1111 22.93 -29.87 40.41
CA LYS A 1111 21.95 -29.14 41.24
C LYS A 1111 20.91 -28.40 40.37
N GLN A 1112 21.34 -27.79 39.26
CA GLN A 1112 20.41 -27.12 38.35
C GLN A 1112 19.55 -28.11 37.54
N LYS A 1113 20.10 -29.28 37.16
CA LYS A 1113 19.30 -30.33 36.51
C LYS A 1113 18.14 -30.81 37.38
N LYS A 1114 18.36 -30.92 38.70
CA LYS A 1114 17.35 -31.31 39.69
C LYS A 1114 16.28 -30.26 39.89
N GLU A 1115 16.66 -28.98 39.97
CA GLU A 1115 15.73 -27.88 40.25
C GLU A 1115 14.73 -27.61 39.11
N VAL A 1116 15.15 -27.83 37.86
CA VAL A 1116 14.35 -27.57 36.66
C VAL A 1116 13.84 -28.87 36.01
N GLY A 1117 14.11 -30.03 36.63
CA GLY A 1117 13.66 -31.34 36.15
C GLY A 1117 14.17 -31.67 34.75
N LEU A 1118 15.48 -31.52 34.53
CA LEU A 1118 16.18 -31.66 33.23
C LEU A 1118 17.07 -32.90 33.14
N GLU A 1119 16.98 -33.81 34.12
CA GLU A 1119 17.94 -34.92 34.30
C GLU A 1119 18.02 -35.88 33.10
N LEU A 1120 17.00 -35.92 32.25
CA LEU A 1120 16.91 -36.84 31.11
C LEU A 1120 17.16 -36.16 29.76
N MET A 1121 17.38 -34.85 29.71
CA MET A 1121 17.81 -34.15 28.49
C MET A 1121 19.24 -34.53 28.14
N SER A 1122 19.57 -34.55 26.86
CA SER A 1122 20.97 -34.67 26.48
C SER A 1122 21.77 -33.40 26.79
N ASP A 1123 22.98 -33.57 27.33
CA ASP A 1123 23.87 -32.46 27.64
C ASP A 1123 24.17 -31.58 26.42
N LEU A 1124 24.32 -32.19 25.24
CA LEU A 1124 24.55 -31.45 23.99
C LEU A 1124 23.33 -30.62 23.57
N ALA A 1125 22.12 -31.19 23.54
CA ALA A 1125 20.93 -30.46 23.12
C ALA A 1125 20.59 -29.34 24.12
N TYR A 1126 20.73 -29.63 25.41
CA TYR A 1126 20.53 -28.65 26.48
C TYR A 1126 21.54 -27.49 26.39
N THR A 1127 22.82 -27.79 26.11
CA THR A 1127 23.85 -26.76 25.92
C THR A 1127 23.53 -25.86 24.72
N VAL A 1128 23.19 -26.44 23.56
CA VAL A 1128 22.80 -25.67 22.37
C VAL A 1128 21.61 -24.74 22.67
N TYR A 1129 20.59 -25.27 23.38
CA TYR A 1129 19.43 -24.48 23.79
C TYR A 1129 19.83 -23.29 24.68
N CYS A 1130 20.62 -23.49 25.73
CA CYS A 1130 21.00 -22.42 26.65
C CYS A 1130 21.78 -21.30 25.96
N TYR A 1131 22.74 -21.62 25.09
CA TYR A 1131 23.59 -20.61 24.45
C TYR A 1131 22.90 -19.86 23.30
N LEU A 1132 22.02 -20.52 22.54
CA LEU A 1132 21.24 -19.84 21.49
C LEU A 1132 20.11 -18.98 22.04
N THR A 1133 19.60 -19.31 23.23
CA THR A 1133 18.51 -18.54 23.86
C THR A 1133 18.99 -17.48 24.84
N GLY A 1134 20.24 -17.58 25.31
CA GLY A 1134 20.79 -16.67 26.33
C GLY A 1134 20.29 -16.95 27.76
N ASN A 1135 19.64 -18.10 27.99
CA ASN A 1135 19.09 -18.50 29.29
C ASN A 1135 20.18 -18.48 30.39
N ASP A 1136 19.84 -18.11 31.63
CA ASP A 1136 20.77 -17.99 32.76
C ASP A 1136 21.52 -19.29 33.06
N GLY A 1137 20.94 -20.45 32.69
CA GLY A 1137 21.60 -21.76 32.73
C GLY A 1137 22.89 -21.87 31.91
N SER A 1138 23.09 -20.99 30.91
CA SER A 1138 24.36 -20.89 30.16
C SER A 1138 25.58 -20.61 31.04
N GLU A 1139 25.42 -19.91 32.16
CA GLU A 1139 26.52 -19.61 33.10
C GLU A 1139 26.90 -20.81 33.99
N ALA A 1140 25.98 -21.77 34.12
CA ALA A 1140 26.16 -23.01 34.85
C ALA A 1140 26.74 -24.15 33.99
N ILE A 1141 26.84 -23.97 32.68
CA ILE A 1141 27.44 -24.92 31.75
C ILE A 1141 28.88 -24.47 31.46
N LYS A 1142 29.85 -25.35 31.72
CA LYS A 1142 31.26 -25.09 31.41
C LYS A 1142 31.82 -26.22 30.56
N ILE A 1143 32.56 -25.87 29.52
CA ILE A 1143 33.37 -26.84 28.79
C ILE A 1143 34.80 -26.74 29.29
N GLN A 1144 35.28 -27.80 29.93
CA GLN A 1144 36.63 -27.88 30.44
C GLN A 1144 37.46 -28.85 29.61
N LYS A 1145 38.75 -28.54 29.45
CA LYS A 1145 39.71 -29.49 28.89
C LYS A 1145 40.03 -30.51 29.98
N MET A 1146 39.87 -31.80 29.69
CA MET A 1146 40.33 -32.86 30.57
C MET A 1146 41.85 -32.76 30.70
N SER A 1147 42.36 -32.29 31.84
CA SER A 1147 43.74 -32.55 32.23
C SER A 1147 43.82 -34.03 32.61
N LYS A 1148 44.17 -34.89 31.66
CA LYS A 1148 44.70 -36.19 32.08
C LYS A 1148 46.09 -35.93 32.66
N GLU A 1149 46.19 -36.03 33.98
CA GLU A 1149 47.45 -36.39 34.64
C GLU A 1149 48.09 -37.60 33.95
#